data_AF-A0A8H7GKW2-F1
#
_entry.id   AF-A0A8H7GKW2-F1
#
_cell.length_a   1.000
_cell.length_b   1.000
_cell.length_c   1.000
_cell.angle_alpha   90.00
_cell.angle_beta   90.00
_cell.angle_gamma   90.00
#
_symmetry.space_group_name_H-M   'P 1'
#
loop_
_entity.id
_entity.type
_entity.pdbx_description
1 polymer ?
#
loop_
_entity_poly.entity_id
_entity_poly.type
_entity_poly.pdbx_seq_one_letter_code
_entity_poly.pdbx_strand_id
1 'polypeptide(L)'
;MSKQPPMTTFGGPRGFRDIELDSESTRSHIAAKDDYKNKKYNRALDVQNIQTYQERMTHVAKTRDSQQSNVDEQPRKRIKSSENGDEIGTKHEGDFRDGENKAESNDKLEGQVSTRKSSALLEIISQEASIAPSANGLVLSTRVLDQLIPKGYIVASAPEGYETNDSAPALYQIPDTKSQARVFNDALPEFAGIAMRKEDVKHFSALLNVNPSGLTNNEDRMNYNAQVLVFKIKNGLPSVRKKAMRSVTSGALEYGPSSLFGIILPLMLEPNLDDADRHILTKLTGRLLALLEGLIKPYTHKIITAISPLLIDEDLTLRLEAREVIANVARVAGFANIVSSLRPDLDHSDEYVRNLTARVFAVVATTLGLVKVLPFIKAVIRSKKSWQARHTGIRTVHHICILSGGSSGALILPHLSQLVDVLSPGISDELLQVRTATANTLAQLAESVHPYGIEAFEQILESTWNGLRHHRGRGLAAFLRAIGAMVPLMAHNPQYIEYSNYYTRELMHVMTREFSSPDEDMKKSLLRIIMTIPLSRTLFPDYRRQIIAPFLQSFWNRRIALDSSQLSRLVVDATVLVAKNLDVPVLLEKLTPFAKDANENLRRMACDAINKILVKCPESIVELDIDFDANLVDSLLFAFQEQRLPHPVYLQAFGSACRVLGLRFLPQIPIVLSSILYRLKSSEPEIRQQSADLITVIADSIKLCSNGDDTTMKKLILFLYELLGEVYPEVLGSIIGALYSCIKTMDRESLLTLENPSVNILLPTLTPILKNRQEKVQEQCIKLVGLIARGNAESINAKEWMRVCFDLLDMLKSQRKRIRIATNATFGDIAKTIGPQDVLAMLLNNLNVQERQLRVCTAVAIGIVADTCSPFTVLPALMNEYRVPDKNVQNGVLKALSFLFEYLDGTTTKDYLFAMTPLLEDALTDRDQVHRQTAATVVRHLALNCYGLCHDDYQEIFIHFLNLVLPNIYETSPHVIIRIIECLDALRIVLGPGVFLNYIWAGLFQAARKVRAPYWKVYSSSYIQNCDSIVPCYPRFDSLGLSHHGSYNVEELDIWM
;
A
#
# COMPACT_ATOMS: atom_id res chain seq x y z
N MET A 1 38.17 7.31 48.22
CA MET A 1 36.94 6.62 48.66
C MET A 1 35.79 7.04 47.77
N SER A 2 35.33 6.08 46.97
CA SER A 2 34.02 5.96 46.30
C SER A 2 33.17 7.23 46.12
N LYS A 3 33.29 7.84 44.94
CA LYS A 3 32.24 8.69 44.36
C LYS A 3 31.44 7.85 43.36
N GLN A 4 30.12 7.90 43.53
CA GLN A 4 29.10 7.34 42.64
C GLN A 4 29.30 7.80 41.19
N PRO A 5 29.04 6.95 40.19
CA PRO A 5 28.84 7.40 38.82
C PRO A 5 27.37 7.75 38.55
N PRO A 6 27.10 8.60 37.54
CA PRO A 6 25.87 9.37 37.37
C PRO A 6 24.85 8.69 36.42
N MET A 7 23.62 9.21 36.46
CA MET A 7 22.62 9.01 35.41
C MET A 7 23.17 9.38 34.04
N THR A 8 23.05 8.47 33.07
CA THR A 8 23.10 8.79 31.64
C THR A 8 21.92 8.18 30.92
N THR A 9 21.22 9.08 30.24
CA THR A 9 20.19 8.90 29.23
C THR A 9 20.65 7.98 28.09
N PHE A 10 19.88 6.93 27.78
CA PHE A 10 20.01 6.20 26.53
C PHE A 10 18.81 6.48 25.62
N GLY A 11 19.14 7.05 24.45
CA GLY A 11 18.20 7.33 23.37
C GLY A 11 17.59 6.06 22.78
N GLY A 12 16.33 6.17 22.40
CA GLY A 12 15.61 5.11 21.71
C GLY A 12 16.01 4.98 20.23
N PRO A 13 15.96 3.77 19.65
CA PRO A 13 15.87 3.61 18.22
C PRO A 13 14.41 3.48 17.78
N ARG A 14 14.05 4.32 16.79
CA ARG A 14 12.86 4.15 15.95
C ARG A 14 12.97 2.83 15.15
N GLY A 15 11.87 2.10 15.01
CA GLY A 15 11.81 1.02 14.02
C GLY A 15 10.51 0.21 14.00
N PHE A 16 9.67 0.52 13.01
CA PHE A 16 8.78 -0.38 12.26
C PHE A 16 7.50 -0.92 12.91
N ARG A 17 6.41 -0.25 12.51
CA ARG A 17 5.04 -0.79 12.43
C ARG A 17 5.02 -1.96 11.46
N ASP A 18 4.55 -3.12 11.90
CA ASP A 18 3.96 -4.12 11.02
C ASP A 18 2.55 -4.48 11.50
N ILE A 19 1.68 -4.52 10.50
CA ILE A 19 0.23 -4.63 10.46
C ILE A 19 -0.24 -5.96 11.06
N GLU A 20 -1.02 -5.90 12.14
CA GLU A 20 -1.78 -7.05 12.63
C GLU A 20 -3.16 -7.11 11.98
N LEU A 21 -3.38 -8.25 11.32
CA LEU A 21 -4.60 -8.68 10.67
C LEU A 21 -5.55 -9.27 11.72
N ASP A 22 -6.74 -8.71 11.84
CA ASP A 22 -7.82 -9.29 12.63
C ASP A 22 -8.86 -10.03 11.77
N SER A 23 -9.10 -11.24 12.26
CA SER A 23 -9.99 -12.32 11.84
C SER A 23 -11.47 -11.96 11.85
N GLU A 24 -12.25 -12.57 10.95
CA GLU A 24 -13.20 -13.64 11.32
C GLU A 24 -14.06 -14.09 10.13
N SER A 25 -14.28 -15.40 10.05
CA SER A 25 -15.29 -16.05 9.22
C SER A 25 -16.20 -16.89 10.12
N THR A 26 -17.53 -16.78 9.92
CA THR A 26 -18.56 -17.79 10.27
C THR A 26 -19.74 -17.57 9.31
N ARG A 27 -19.97 -18.39 8.27
CA ARG A 27 -20.80 -19.63 8.21
C ARG A 27 -22.17 -19.48 8.90
N SER A 28 -23.34 -19.86 8.36
CA SER A 28 -23.78 -20.55 7.14
C SER A 28 -25.31 -20.69 7.19
N HIS A 29 -26.05 -20.59 6.08
CA HIS A 29 -27.35 -21.26 5.93
C HIS A 29 -27.45 -21.94 4.55
N ILE A 30 -27.89 -23.19 4.59
CA ILE A 30 -28.05 -24.17 3.52
C ILE A 30 -29.44 -24.01 2.91
N ALA A 31 -29.53 -23.87 1.59
CA ALA A 31 -30.45 -24.62 0.72
C ALA A 31 -30.37 -24.13 -0.73
N ALA A 32 -30.38 -25.10 -1.67
CA ALA A 32 -30.53 -24.95 -3.12
C ALA A 32 -29.35 -24.34 -3.91
N LYS A 33 -28.29 -25.12 -4.15
CA LYS A 33 -27.40 -24.93 -5.33
C LYS A 33 -26.57 -26.17 -5.71
N ASP A 34 -27.05 -27.37 -5.40
CA ASP A 34 -26.27 -28.61 -5.64
C ASP A 34 -26.36 -29.20 -7.06
N ASP A 35 -27.17 -28.66 -7.96
CA ASP A 35 -27.27 -29.21 -9.33
C ASP A 35 -26.28 -28.62 -10.36
N TYR A 36 -25.50 -27.59 -9.99
CA TYR A 36 -24.52 -27.00 -10.90
C TYR A 36 -23.07 -27.45 -10.63
N LYS A 37 -22.77 -27.93 -9.43
CA LYS A 37 -21.41 -28.40 -9.06
C LYS A 37 -21.15 -29.86 -9.45
N ASN A 38 -22.18 -30.70 -9.50
CA ASN A 38 -22.02 -32.11 -9.90
C ASN A 38 -21.78 -32.33 -11.40
N LYS A 39 -21.96 -31.32 -12.26
CA LYS A 39 -21.64 -31.41 -13.69
C LYS A 39 -20.19 -31.03 -14.05
N LYS A 40 -19.40 -30.53 -13.09
CA LYS A 40 -18.00 -30.14 -13.34
C LYS A 40 -16.98 -31.20 -12.89
N TYR A 41 -17.40 -32.18 -12.09
CA TYR A 41 -16.50 -33.21 -11.52
C TYR A 41 -16.50 -34.56 -12.26
N ASN A 42 -17.39 -34.79 -13.23
CA ASN A 42 -17.35 -35.98 -14.09
C ASN A 42 -16.82 -35.65 -15.49
N ARG A 43 -15.57 -35.18 -15.56
CA ARG A 43 -14.74 -35.38 -16.75
C ARG A 43 -13.52 -36.17 -16.32
N ALA A 44 -13.57 -37.47 -16.55
CA ALA A 44 -12.39 -38.31 -16.54
C ALA A 44 -11.37 -37.69 -17.51
N LEU A 45 -10.19 -37.39 -17.00
CA LEU A 45 -9.01 -37.12 -17.81
C LEU A 45 -8.58 -38.45 -18.43
N ASP A 46 -8.82 -38.63 -19.72
CA ASP A 46 -8.19 -39.68 -20.51
C ASP A 46 -6.73 -39.29 -20.74
N VAL A 47 -5.82 -40.00 -20.07
CA VAL A 47 -4.37 -39.74 -20.02
C VAL A 47 -3.65 -40.31 -21.28
N GLN A 48 -4.24 -40.19 -22.47
CA GLN A 48 -3.61 -40.77 -23.68
C GLN A 48 -3.40 -39.84 -24.87
N ASN A 49 -3.74 -38.55 -24.80
CA ASN A 49 -3.44 -37.62 -25.91
C ASN A 49 -3.00 -36.23 -25.44
N ILE A 50 -1.69 -36.05 -25.25
CA ILE A 50 -1.08 -34.73 -25.10
C ILE A 50 -0.33 -34.43 -26.41
N GLN A 51 -1.03 -33.77 -27.35
CA GLN A 51 -0.39 -33.19 -28.53
C GLN A 51 0.34 -31.90 -28.17
N THR A 52 1.53 -31.73 -28.74
CA THR A 52 2.41 -30.59 -28.45
C THR A 52 1.90 -29.30 -29.11
N TYR A 53 2.23 -28.15 -28.52
CA TYR A 53 1.77 -26.82 -28.96
C TYR A 53 2.04 -26.54 -30.46
N GLN A 54 3.10 -27.11 -31.02
CA GLN A 54 3.43 -27.01 -32.44
C GLN A 54 2.44 -27.77 -33.34
N GLU A 55 1.96 -28.95 -32.94
CA GLU A 55 0.95 -29.70 -33.68
C GLU A 55 -0.36 -28.92 -33.74
N ARG A 56 -0.72 -28.23 -32.64
CA ARG A 56 -1.92 -27.39 -32.58
C ARG A 56 -1.85 -26.19 -33.53
N MET A 57 -0.66 -25.59 -33.71
CA MET A 57 -0.44 -24.51 -34.68
C MET A 57 -0.49 -25.01 -36.14
N THR A 58 0.05 -26.20 -36.42
CA THR A 58 -0.05 -26.82 -37.76
C THR A 58 -1.47 -27.25 -38.11
N HIS A 59 -2.27 -27.65 -37.12
CA HIS A 59 -3.68 -28.00 -37.31
C HIS A 59 -4.52 -26.75 -37.62
N VAL A 60 -4.22 -25.62 -36.99
CA VAL A 60 -4.88 -24.33 -37.24
C VAL A 60 -4.52 -23.76 -38.62
N ALA A 61 -3.26 -23.94 -39.05
CA ALA A 61 -2.82 -23.59 -40.41
C ALA A 61 -3.51 -24.48 -41.48
N LYS A 62 -3.58 -25.79 -41.24
CA LYS A 62 -4.32 -26.73 -42.11
C LYS A 62 -5.82 -26.44 -42.18
N THR A 63 -6.45 -25.95 -41.11
CA THR A 63 -7.87 -25.53 -41.13
C THR A 63 -8.12 -24.21 -41.86
N ARG A 64 -7.09 -23.34 -41.99
CA ARG A 64 -7.16 -22.13 -42.82
C ARG A 64 -7.03 -22.47 -44.31
N ASP A 65 -6.12 -23.38 -44.65
CA ASP A 65 -5.91 -23.82 -46.03
C ASP A 65 -7.06 -24.71 -46.57
N SER A 66 -7.82 -25.38 -45.69
CA SER A 66 -9.00 -26.19 -46.06
C SER A 66 -10.30 -25.39 -46.18
N GLN A 67 -10.34 -24.12 -45.74
CA GLN A 67 -11.47 -23.21 -45.96
C GLN A 67 -11.34 -22.38 -47.25
N GLN A 68 -10.16 -22.32 -47.86
CA GLN A 68 -9.91 -21.64 -49.14
C GLN A 68 -9.90 -22.60 -50.36
N SER A 69 -10.12 -23.90 -50.16
CA SER A 69 -9.92 -24.95 -51.19
C SER A 69 -11.14 -25.85 -51.44
N ASN A 70 -12.36 -25.29 -51.45
CA ASN A 70 -13.55 -26.00 -51.94
C ASN A 70 -14.54 -25.05 -52.61
N VAL A 71 -14.23 -24.59 -53.82
CA VAL A 71 -15.13 -24.58 -55.00
C VAL A 71 -14.22 -24.51 -56.26
N ASP A 72 -13.89 -25.67 -56.80
CA ASP A 72 -13.68 -25.89 -58.26
C ASP A 72 -14.97 -25.45 -59.00
N GLU A 73 -15.04 -24.96 -60.25
CA GLU A 73 -14.33 -25.45 -61.44
C GLU A 73 -14.55 -24.53 -62.69
N GLN A 74 -13.44 -24.19 -63.37
CA GLN A 74 -13.17 -24.07 -64.83
C GLN A 74 -13.79 -22.98 -65.77
N PRO A 75 -13.14 -22.63 -66.94
CA PRO A 75 -11.79 -22.98 -67.43
C PRO A 75 -10.88 -21.81 -67.92
N ARG A 76 -9.59 -22.17 -68.05
CA ARG A 76 -8.41 -21.41 -68.53
C ARG A 76 -8.29 -21.26 -70.05
N LYS A 77 -7.50 -20.26 -70.48
CA LYS A 77 -6.41 -20.29 -71.51
C LYS A 77 -5.72 -18.90 -71.50
N ARG A 78 -4.41 -18.67 -71.68
CA ARG A 78 -3.17 -19.45 -71.85
C ARG A 78 -1.98 -18.46 -71.92
N ILE A 79 -0.73 -18.94 -71.71
CA ILE A 79 0.61 -18.44 -72.15
C ILE A 79 1.46 -17.87 -70.99
N LYS A 80 2.40 -18.65 -70.41
CA LYS A 80 3.76 -19.10 -70.82
C LYS A 80 4.89 -18.11 -70.48
N SER A 81 5.94 -18.72 -69.96
CA SER A 81 7.17 -18.29 -69.28
C SER A 81 8.32 -17.88 -70.20
N SER A 82 9.22 -17.04 -69.67
CA SER A 82 10.70 -17.08 -69.71
C SER A 82 11.18 -15.75 -69.09
N GLU A 83 12.34 -15.53 -68.45
CA GLU A 83 13.63 -16.20 -68.32
C GLU A 83 14.40 -15.49 -67.17
N ASN A 84 15.36 -16.15 -66.55
CA ASN A 84 16.33 -15.57 -65.61
C ASN A 84 17.49 -14.88 -66.35
N GLY A 85 18.16 -13.91 -65.70
CA GLY A 85 19.48 -13.43 -66.13
C GLY A 85 20.02 -12.24 -65.33
N ASP A 86 20.75 -12.55 -64.25
CA ASP A 86 22.01 -12.00 -63.74
C ASP A 86 22.31 -10.48 -63.60
N GLU A 87 22.57 -10.11 -62.34
CA GLU A 87 23.73 -9.43 -61.72
C GLU A 87 24.58 -8.33 -62.41
N ILE A 88 25.22 -7.54 -61.50
CA ILE A 88 26.32 -6.56 -61.64
C ILE A 88 25.82 -5.13 -61.93
N GLY A 89 26.22 -4.06 -61.23
CA GLY A 89 27.22 -3.83 -60.20
C GLY A 89 27.55 -2.33 -60.17
N THR A 90 27.60 -1.76 -58.97
CA THR A 90 28.50 -0.70 -58.47
C THR A 90 29.00 0.43 -59.41
N LYS A 91 28.77 1.71 -59.04
CA LYS A 91 29.79 2.68 -58.51
C LYS A 91 29.38 4.16 -58.70
N HIS A 92 29.61 4.94 -57.63
CA HIS A 92 30.17 6.33 -57.53
C HIS A 92 29.56 7.46 -58.40
N GLU A 93 29.48 8.74 -58.02
CA GLU A 93 29.97 9.56 -56.89
C GLU A 93 29.36 10.97 -56.99
N GLY A 94 29.31 11.69 -55.85
CA GLY A 94 29.26 13.16 -55.74
C GLY A 94 27.87 13.79 -55.91
N ASP A 95 27.40 14.72 -55.07
CA ASP A 95 28.08 15.48 -54.03
C ASP A 95 27.02 16.27 -53.21
N PHE A 96 27.42 16.78 -52.03
CA PHE A 96 26.71 17.67 -51.10
C PHE A 96 25.78 17.08 -50.00
N ARG A 97 26.45 16.76 -48.88
CA ARG A 97 26.11 17.01 -47.46
C ARG A 97 25.60 18.45 -47.20
N ASP A 98 24.92 18.87 -46.12
CA ASP A 98 24.69 18.41 -44.74
C ASP A 98 23.52 19.25 -44.14
N GLY A 99 22.94 18.82 -43.01
CA GLY A 99 22.69 19.74 -41.88
C GLY A 99 21.25 20.08 -41.42
N GLU A 100 20.99 19.73 -40.15
CA GLU A 100 20.30 20.53 -39.10
C GLU A 100 18.78 20.83 -39.21
N ASN A 101 17.95 20.35 -38.26
CA ASN A 101 17.62 20.87 -36.92
C ASN A 101 16.71 22.13 -36.89
N LYS A 102 15.62 21.98 -36.10
CA LYS A 102 14.79 22.99 -35.40
C LYS A 102 15.13 24.49 -35.55
N ALA A 103 14.10 25.31 -35.82
CA ALA A 103 13.57 26.40 -34.95
C ALA A 103 12.57 27.26 -35.75
N GLU A 104 11.33 27.41 -35.29
CA GLU A 104 10.76 28.67 -34.76
C GLU A 104 11.17 29.98 -35.47
N SER A 105 10.23 30.63 -36.17
CA SER A 105 9.74 32.01 -35.89
C SER A 105 8.84 32.54 -37.02
N ASN A 106 7.98 33.49 -36.63
CA ASN A 106 7.16 34.39 -37.48
C ASN A 106 8.01 35.01 -38.63
N ASP A 107 7.51 35.44 -39.78
CA ASP A 107 6.35 36.29 -40.05
C ASP A 107 6.18 36.34 -41.60
N LYS A 108 4.95 36.55 -42.10
CA LYS A 108 4.57 37.16 -43.41
C LYS A 108 5.30 36.79 -44.71
N LEU A 109 4.53 36.37 -45.72
CA LEU A 109 4.29 37.16 -46.95
C LEU A 109 3.27 36.48 -47.89
N GLU A 110 2.54 37.36 -48.57
CA GLU A 110 1.52 37.20 -49.61
C GLU A 110 1.98 36.26 -50.76
N GLY A 111 1.15 35.58 -51.53
CA GLY A 111 -0.29 35.54 -51.69
C GLY A 111 -0.65 34.67 -52.91
N GLN A 112 -1.95 34.65 -53.23
CA GLN A 112 -2.56 34.30 -54.52
C GLN A 112 -2.93 32.84 -54.87
N VAL A 113 -4.26 32.64 -54.89
CA VAL A 113 -5.08 32.27 -56.08
C VAL A 113 -5.08 30.81 -56.56
N SER A 114 -6.24 30.16 -56.39
CA SER A 114 -7.13 29.54 -57.42
C SER A 114 -7.73 28.22 -56.92
N THR A 115 -9.02 28.04 -56.57
CA THR A 115 -10.30 28.28 -57.27
C THR A 115 -10.29 27.78 -58.71
N ARG A 116 -11.19 26.86 -59.12
CA ARG A 116 -12.54 27.14 -59.66
C ARG A 116 -13.10 25.80 -60.21
N LYS A 117 -14.39 25.49 -60.31
CA LYS A 117 -15.67 26.23 -60.27
C LYS A 117 -16.79 25.16 -60.20
N SER A 118 -17.70 25.22 -59.23
CA SER A 118 -19.09 24.77 -59.41
C SER A 118 -19.97 25.42 -58.34
N SER A 119 -20.52 26.57 -58.72
CA SER A 119 -21.47 27.38 -57.97
C SER A 119 -22.91 26.87 -58.12
N ALA A 120 -23.73 27.13 -57.09
CA ALA A 120 -25.20 27.28 -57.15
C ALA A 120 -26.13 26.06 -57.29
N LEU A 121 -25.64 24.82 -57.50
CA LEU A 121 -26.51 23.62 -57.62
C LEU A 121 -26.69 22.81 -56.31
N LEU A 122 -25.76 22.91 -55.36
CA LEU A 122 -25.78 22.09 -54.13
C LEU A 122 -26.62 22.67 -53.00
N GLU A 123 -26.86 23.98 -52.98
CA GLU A 123 -27.73 24.61 -51.97
C GLU A 123 -29.22 24.41 -52.28
N ILE A 124 -29.60 24.22 -53.55
CA ILE A 124 -31.01 24.05 -53.96
C ILE A 124 -31.51 22.60 -53.72
N ILE A 125 -30.63 21.60 -53.72
CA ILE A 125 -30.97 20.19 -53.43
C ILE A 125 -31.31 19.96 -51.95
N SER A 126 -30.92 20.88 -51.06
CA SER A 126 -31.09 20.74 -49.62
C SER A 126 -32.49 21.11 -49.07
N GLN A 127 -33.36 21.74 -49.87
CA GLN A 127 -34.66 22.25 -49.39
C GLN A 127 -35.91 21.48 -49.86
N GLU A 128 -35.82 20.53 -50.80
CA GLU A 128 -37.00 19.81 -51.35
C GLU A 128 -37.03 18.27 -51.08
N ALA A 129 -36.19 17.74 -50.18
CA ALA A 129 -36.07 16.29 -49.93
C ALA A 129 -37.10 15.70 -48.93
N SER A 130 -38.14 16.42 -48.53
CA SER A 130 -39.03 15.98 -47.44
C SER A 130 -40.34 15.30 -47.84
N ILE A 131 -40.74 15.22 -49.13
CA ILE A 131 -42.08 14.68 -49.52
C ILE A 131 -42.09 13.91 -50.87
N ALA A 132 -41.10 13.07 -51.20
CA ALA A 132 -41.21 12.18 -52.38
C ALA A 132 -40.41 10.87 -52.22
N PRO A 133 -40.91 9.73 -52.75
CA PRO A 133 -40.23 8.44 -52.63
C PRO A 133 -38.93 8.41 -53.46
N SER A 134 -37.85 7.94 -52.83
CA SER A 134 -36.56 7.75 -53.48
C SER A 134 -36.35 6.30 -53.86
N ALA A 135 -36.00 6.03 -55.12
CA ALA A 135 -35.45 4.73 -55.54
C ALA A 135 -33.97 4.94 -55.89
N ASN A 136 -33.07 4.19 -55.26
CA ASN A 136 -31.62 4.28 -55.44
C ASN A 136 -31.02 5.71 -55.31
N GLY A 137 -31.48 6.47 -54.32
CA GLY A 137 -30.84 7.74 -53.92
C GLY A 137 -31.14 8.96 -54.79
N LEU A 138 -32.05 8.86 -55.76
CA LEU A 138 -32.62 10.01 -56.48
C LEU A 138 -34.04 10.28 -55.98
N VAL A 139 -34.34 11.55 -55.65
CA VAL A 139 -35.69 11.99 -55.30
C VAL A 139 -36.46 12.23 -56.60
N LEU A 140 -37.50 11.43 -56.86
CA LEU A 140 -38.32 11.53 -58.06
C LEU A 140 -39.34 12.68 -57.90
N SER A 141 -38.92 13.92 -58.11
CA SER A 141 -39.83 15.06 -58.29
C SER A 141 -40.22 15.21 -59.76
N THR A 142 -41.42 15.74 -60.04
CA THR A 142 -41.91 15.99 -61.42
C THR A 142 -40.94 16.85 -62.25
N ARG A 143 -40.17 17.73 -61.60
CA ARG A 143 -39.12 18.54 -62.24
C ARG A 143 -37.89 17.74 -62.68
N VAL A 144 -37.57 16.64 -61.99
CA VAL A 144 -36.45 15.75 -62.33
C VAL A 144 -36.87 14.78 -63.45
N LEU A 145 -38.12 14.32 -63.44
CA LEU A 145 -38.71 13.47 -64.48
C LEU A 145 -38.83 14.21 -65.84
N ASP A 146 -39.12 15.51 -65.83
CA ASP A 146 -39.13 16.38 -67.02
C ASP A 146 -37.77 16.55 -67.70
N GLN A 147 -36.67 16.30 -66.99
CA GLN A 147 -35.30 16.40 -67.52
C GLN A 147 -34.75 15.04 -68.00
N LEU A 148 -35.29 13.92 -67.51
CA LEU A 148 -34.82 12.57 -67.85
C LEU A 148 -35.56 11.94 -69.03
N ILE A 149 -36.80 12.34 -69.29
CA ILE A 149 -37.67 11.77 -70.34
C ILE A 149 -37.86 12.82 -71.45
N PRO A 150 -37.79 12.48 -72.75
CA PRO A 150 -38.06 13.42 -73.83
C PRO A 150 -39.50 14.01 -73.75
N LYS A 151 -39.68 15.26 -74.21
CA LYS A 151 -40.93 16.03 -74.10
C LYS A 151 -42.13 15.25 -74.70
N GLY A 152 -43.14 14.91 -73.88
CA GLY A 152 -44.39 14.30 -74.33
C GLY A 152 -45.20 13.43 -73.34
N TYR A 153 -44.84 13.33 -72.06
CA TYR A 153 -45.60 12.54 -71.08
C TYR A 153 -46.63 13.42 -70.32
N ILE A 154 -47.76 12.82 -69.91
CA ILE A 154 -48.83 13.48 -69.13
C ILE A 154 -48.97 12.72 -67.81
N VAL A 155 -48.97 13.42 -66.68
CA VAL A 155 -49.25 12.83 -65.35
C VAL A 155 -50.76 12.69 -65.18
N ALA A 156 -51.26 11.48 -64.98
CA ALA A 156 -52.69 11.22 -64.75
C ALA A 156 -53.07 11.50 -63.29
N SER A 157 -54.20 12.18 -63.06
CA SER A 157 -54.79 12.35 -61.73
C SER A 157 -55.50 11.07 -61.25
N ALA A 158 -55.42 10.78 -59.95
CA ALA A 158 -56.23 9.73 -59.35
C ALA A 158 -57.73 10.03 -59.53
N PRO A 159 -58.58 9.05 -59.88
CA PRO A 159 -60.03 9.25 -60.02
C PRO A 159 -60.71 9.64 -58.70
N GLU A 160 -61.75 10.46 -58.77
CA GLU A 160 -62.55 10.88 -57.59
C GLU A 160 -63.14 9.65 -56.87
N GLY A 161 -62.77 9.44 -55.60
CA GLY A 161 -63.29 8.36 -54.74
C GLY A 161 -62.26 7.34 -54.21
N TYR A 162 -60.95 7.57 -54.36
CA TYR A 162 -59.91 6.68 -53.83
C TYR A 162 -59.57 6.98 -52.35
N GLU A 163 -60.20 6.26 -51.42
CA GLU A 163 -59.85 6.26 -49.98
C GLU A 163 -59.02 4.99 -49.63
N THR A 164 -57.84 5.18 -49.04
CA THR A 164 -57.00 4.07 -48.55
C THR A 164 -57.47 3.60 -47.18
N ASN A 165 -58.32 2.57 -47.14
CA ASN A 165 -58.67 1.89 -45.89
C ASN A 165 -57.70 0.74 -45.57
N ASP A 166 -57.14 0.79 -44.36
CA ASP A 166 -56.39 -0.27 -43.72
C ASP A 166 -57.23 -1.55 -43.56
N SER A 167 -56.56 -2.70 -43.76
CA SER A 167 -56.87 -4.07 -43.29
C SER A 167 -57.27 -5.17 -44.29
N ALA A 168 -56.30 -6.09 -44.47
CA ALA A 168 -56.38 -7.55 -44.68
C ALA A 168 -56.63 -8.11 -46.11
N PRO A 169 -56.19 -9.35 -46.45
CA PRO A 169 -55.60 -10.41 -45.61
C PRO A 169 -54.24 -10.99 -46.10
N ALA A 170 -53.47 -11.53 -45.17
CA ALA A 170 -52.15 -12.12 -45.42
C ALA A 170 -52.25 -13.52 -46.08
N LEU A 171 -51.61 -13.68 -47.24
CA LEU A 171 -51.24 -14.98 -47.80
C LEU A 171 -49.71 -15.10 -47.91
N TYR A 172 -49.19 -16.04 -47.13
CA TYR A 172 -47.88 -16.70 -47.11
C TYR A 172 -46.75 -16.09 -47.99
N GLN A 173 -45.92 -15.23 -47.38
CA GLN A 173 -44.62 -14.82 -47.91
C GLN A 173 -43.48 -15.63 -47.28
N ILE A 174 -42.62 -16.15 -48.15
CA ILE A 174 -41.40 -16.90 -47.85
C ILE A 174 -40.40 -15.98 -47.10
N PRO A 175 -39.75 -16.42 -46.00
CA PRO A 175 -38.81 -15.57 -45.28
C PRO A 175 -37.50 -15.43 -46.07
N ASP A 176 -37.40 -14.38 -46.88
CA ASP A 176 -36.15 -14.04 -47.55
C ASP A 176 -35.13 -13.47 -46.54
N THR A 177 -34.20 -14.37 -46.19
CA THR A 177 -32.75 -14.10 -46.12
C THR A 177 -32.34 -12.80 -45.44
N LYS A 178 -32.47 -12.82 -44.11
CA LYS A 178 -31.43 -12.48 -43.12
C LYS A 178 -30.15 -11.85 -43.71
N SER A 179 -30.22 -10.56 -44.00
CA SER A 179 -29.08 -9.66 -44.15
C SER A 179 -29.02 -8.77 -42.90
N GLN A 180 -28.20 -9.23 -41.95
CA GLN A 180 -27.59 -8.48 -40.85
C GLN A 180 -28.48 -7.88 -39.74
N ALA A 181 -29.57 -8.56 -39.38
CA ALA A 181 -30.09 -8.56 -38.02
C ALA A 181 -29.87 -9.95 -37.40
N ARG A 182 -28.88 -10.07 -36.49
CA ARG A 182 -28.40 -11.23 -35.70
C ARG A 182 -26.91 -11.59 -35.85
N VAL A 183 -26.06 -10.59 -36.09
CA VAL A 183 -24.88 -10.46 -35.22
C VAL A 183 -25.33 -9.50 -34.14
N PHE A 184 -25.71 -10.02 -32.98
CA PHE A 184 -25.83 -9.18 -31.79
C PHE A 184 -24.44 -8.59 -31.57
N ASN A 185 -24.24 -7.35 -31.99
CA ASN A 185 -23.17 -6.52 -31.49
C ASN A 185 -23.33 -6.50 -29.97
N ASP A 186 -22.45 -7.21 -29.27
CA ASP A 186 -22.05 -6.92 -27.88
C ASP A 186 -21.30 -5.56 -27.81
N ALA A 187 -21.62 -4.61 -28.69
CA ALA A 187 -21.13 -3.25 -28.62
C ALA A 187 -21.99 -2.53 -27.58
N LEU A 188 -21.43 -2.45 -26.38
CA LEU A 188 -21.96 -1.68 -25.26
C LEU A 188 -22.26 -0.23 -25.72
N PRO A 189 -23.41 0.37 -25.36
CA PRO A 189 -23.70 1.76 -25.69
C PRO A 189 -22.59 2.68 -25.19
N GLU A 190 -22.07 3.59 -26.03
CA GLU A 190 -21.01 4.50 -25.63
C GLU A 190 -21.56 5.90 -25.36
N PHE A 191 -21.13 6.52 -24.27
CA PHE A 191 -21.37 7.94 -24.00
C PHE A 191 -20.03 8.67 -23.93
N ALA A 192 -19.84 9.66 -24.81
CA ALA A 192 -18.60 10.44 -24.93
C ALA A 192 -17.32 9.57 -25.09
N GLY A 193 -17.42 8.46 -25.84
CA GLY A 193 -16.32 7.51 -26.09
C GLY A 193 -15.99 6.59 -24.91
N ILE A 194 -16.89 6.49 -23.91
CA ILE A 194 -16.79 5.56 -22.78
C ILE A 194 -17.92 4.54 -22.89
N ALA A 195 -17.57 3.25 -22.95
CA ALA A 195 -18.55 2.17 -22.99
C ALA A 195 -19.35 2.07 -21.68
N MET A 196 -20.67 1.97 -21.79
CA MET A 196 -21.60 1.75 -20.69
C MET A 196 -21.84 0.26 -20.51
N ARG A 197 -21.61 -0.29 -19.33
CA ARG A 197 -21.93 -1.70 -19.05
C ARG A 197 -23.45 -1.90 -19.06
N LYS A 198 -23.89 -3.17 -19.18
CA LYS A 198 -25.33 -3.53 -19.18
C LYS A 198 -26.07 -3.04 -17.92
N GLU A 199 -25.36 -2.91 -16.81
CA GLU A 199 -25.83 -2.38 -15.52
C GLU A 199 -25.94 -0.85 -15.54
N ASP A 200 -24.95 -0.16 -16.13
CA ASP A 200 -24.94 1.29 -16.27
C ASP A 200 -26.11 1.82 -17.09
N VAL A 201 -26.55 1.07 -18.11
CA VAL A 201 -27.70 1.45 -18.94
C VAL A 201 -28.98 1.60 -18.11
N LYS A 202 -29.14 0.84 -17.01
CA LYS A 202 -30.31 0.95 -16.13
C LYS A 202 -30.31 2.27 -15.34
N HIS A 203 -29.16 2.66 -14.82
CA HIS A 203 -29.01 3.83 -13.94
C HIS A 203 -28.73 5.14 -14.70
N PHE A 204 -28.14 5.06 -15.88
CA PHE A 204 -27.75 6.19 -16.72
C PHE A 204 -28.55 6.26 -18.03
N SER A 205 -29.76 5.68 -18.08
CA SER A 205 -30.63 5.69 -19.26
C SER A 205 -30.94 7.10 -19.78
N ALA A 206 -31.00 8.09 -18.89
CA ALA A 206 -31.20 9.49 -19.26
C ALA A 206 -30.04 10.06 -20.10
N LEU A 207 -28.82 9.52 -19.99
CA LEU A 207 -27.67 9.95 -20.83
C LEU A 207 -27.79 9.52 -22.30
N LEU A 208 -28.60 8.48 -22.58
CA LEU A 208 -28.81 7.97 -23.93
C LEU A 208 -30.05 8.59 -24.61
N ASN A 209 -31.09 8.88 -23.83
CA ASN A 209 -32.40 9.25 -24.36
C ASN A 209 -32.68 10.76 -24.36
N VAL A 210 -31.92 11.55 -23.59
CA VAL A 210 -32.23 12.98 -23.38
C VAL A 210 -31.20 13.87 -24.09
N ASN A 211 -31.69 14.73 -25.00
CA ASN A 211 -30.85 15.73 -25.65
C ASN A 211 -30.59 16.92 -24.70
N PRO A 212 -29.31 17.31 -24.46
CA PRO A 212 -28.95 18.34 -23.46
C PRO A 212 -29.54 19.72 -23.77
N SER A 213 -29.89 19.99 -25.03
CA SER A 213 -30.44 21.25 -25.51
C SER A 213 -31.96 21.38 -25.30
N GLY A 214 -32.66 20.29 -24.98
CA GLY A 214 -34.12 20.25 -24.81
C GLY A 214 -34.61 20.42 -23.37
N LEU A 215 -33.72 20.54 -22.39
CA LEU A 215 -34.11 20.73 -20.98
C LEU A 215 -34.33 22.21 -20.68
N THR A 216 -35.58 22.61 -20.46
CA THR A 216 -35.98 23.97 -20.07
C THR A 216 -35.88 24.22 -18.56
N ASN A 217 -35.97 23.16 -17.74
CA ASN A 217 -35.86 23.25 -16.28
C ASN A 217 -34.39 23.19 -15.82
N ASN A 218 -34.00 24.16 -14.98
CA ASN A 218 -32.64 24.22 -14.43
C ASN A 218 -32.30 23.00 -13.56
N GLU A 219 -33.25 22.47 -12.78
CA GLU A 219 -33.03 21.30 -11.90
C GLU A 219 -32.74 20.03 -12.71
N ASP A 220 -33.49 19.79 -13.79
CA ASP A 220 -33.29 18.63 -14.66
C ASP A 220 -31.94 18.67 -15.37
N ARG A 221 -31.50 19.88 -15.76
CA ARG A 221 -30.17 20.10 -16.34
C ARG A 221 -29.05 19.83 -15.35
N MET A 222 -29.24 20.20 -14.08
CA MET A 222 -28.29 19.89 -13.01
C MET A 222 -28.25 18.38 -12.70
N ASN A 223 -29.40 17.71 -12.69
CA ASN A 223 -29.51 16.26 -12.54
C ASN A 223 -28.78 15.52 -13.67
N TYR A 224 -28.98 15.93 -14.90
CA TYR A 224 -28.30 15.38 -16.07
C TYR A 224 -26.78 15.58 -15.98
N ASN A 225 -26.33 16.79 -15.64
CA ASN A 225 -24.90 17.08 -15.46
C ASN A 225 -24.27 16.25 -14.33
N ALA A 226 -24.98 16.07 -13.22
CA ALA A 226 -24.55 15.22 -12.11
C ALA A 226 -24.39 13.76 -12.57
N GLN A 227 -25.33 13.23 -13.36
CA GLN A 227 -25.22 11.88 -13.93
C GLN A 227 -24.01 11.73 -14.84
N VAL A 228 -23.76 12.71 -15.72
CA VAL A 228 -22.58 12.73 -16.60
C VAL A 228 -21.28 12.66 -15.78
N LEU A 229 -21.20 13.43 -14.70
CA LEU A 229 -20.01 13.47 -13.87
C LEU A 229 -19.82 12.18 -13.06
N VAL A 230 -20.88 11.62 -12.47
CA VAL A 230 -20.82 10.34 -11.75
C VAL A 230 -20.44 9.20 -12.69
N PHE A 231 -20.99 9.18 -13.91
CA PHE A 231 -20.63 8.20 -14.94
C PHE A 231 -19.13 8.29 -15.32
N LYS A 232 -18.63 9.50 -15.58
CA LYS A 232 -17.19 9.75 -15.83
C LYS A 232 -16.31 9.35 -14.65
N ILE A 233 -16.82 9.40 -13.43
CA ILE A 233 -16.09 8.97 -12.24
C ILE A 233 -16.03 7.45 -12.17
N LYS A 234 -17.13 6.74 -12.45
CA LYS A 234 -17.18 5.27 -12.47
C LYS A 234 -16.31 4.70 -13.59
N ASN A 235 -16.70 4.94 -14.85
CA ASN A 235 -16.14 4.24 -16.02
C ASN A 235 -14.98 4.99 -16.71
N GLY A 236 -14.71 6.24 -16.33
CA GLY A 236 -13.67 7.04 -16.99
C GLY A 236 -12.25 6.59 -16.66
N LEU A 237 -11.33 6.83 -17.60
CA LEU A 237 -9.88 6.71 -17.39
C LEU A 237 -9.42 7.57 -16.20
N PRO A 238 -8.29 7.23 -15.52
CA PRO A 238 -7.85 7.93 -14.31
C PRO A 238 -7.74 9.46 -14.44
N SER A 239 -7.34 9.97 -15.61
CA SER A 239 -7.25 11.40 -15.90
C SER A 239 -8.63 12.08 -15.98
N VAL A 240 -9.60 11.43 -16.63
CA VAL A 240 -10.99 11.89 -16.76
C VAL A 240 -11.68 11.84 -15.41
N ARG A 241 -11.55 10.72 -14.69
CA ARG A 241 -12.07 10.52 -13.33
C ARG A 241 -11.58 11.60 -12.38
N LYS A 242 -10.28 11.94 -12.40
CA LYS A 242 -9.71 12.98 -11.53
C LYS A 242 -10.29 14.37 -11.84
N LYS A 243 -10.49 14.70 -13.13
CA LYS A 243 -11.12 15.96 -13.54
C LYS A 243 -12.60 16.01 -13.12
N ALA A 244 -13.35 14.94 -13.38
CA ALA A 244 -14.76 14.84 -13.02
C ALA A 244 -14.96 14.92 -11.49
N MET A 245 -14.15 14.19 -10.72
CA MET A 245 -14.16 14.23 -9.26
C MET A 245 -13.94 15.65 -8.71
N ARG A 246 -12.97 16.40 -9.27
CA ARG A 246 -12.75 17.81 -8.89
C ARG A 246 -13.97 18.68 -9.19
N SER A 247 -14.56 18.51 -10.38
CA SER A 247 -15.76 19.24 -10.81
C SER A 247 -16.96 18.97 -9.91
N VAL A 248 -17.18 17.71 -9.51
CA VAL A 248 -18.26 17.34 -8.58
C VAL A 248 -18.01 17.94 -7.20
N THR A 249 -16.77 17.91 -6.70
CA THR A 249 -16.47 18.49 -5.38
C THR A 249 -16.59 20.01 -5.37
N SER A 250 -16.23 20.72 -6.45
CA SER A 250 -16.40 22.17 -6.52
C SER A 250 -17.85 22.60 -6.68
N GLY A 251 -18.66 21.81 -7.42
CA GLY A 251 -20.08 22.09 -7.66
C GLY A 251 -21.03 21.40 -6.68
N ALA A 252 -20.56 20.72 -5.62
CA ALA A 252 -21.38 19.86 -4.78
C ALA A 252 -22.59 20.59 -4.14
N LEU A 253 -22.38 21.85 -3.73
CA LEU A 253 -23.44 22.69 -3.15
C LEU A 253 -24.49 23.12 -4.20
N GLU A 254 -24.09 23.26 -5.47
CA GLU A 254 -24.98 23.68 -6.56
C GLU A 254 -25.90 22.53 -7.02
N TYR A 255 -25.40 21.29 -7.04
CA TYR A 255 -26.18 20.11 -7.45
C TYR A 255 -27.17 19.63 -6.37
N GLY A 256 -26.86 19.84 -5.09
CA GLY A 256 -27.68 19.38 -3.97
C GLY A 256 -27.61 17.87 -3.68
N PRO A 257 -28.01 17.44 -2.47
CA PRO A 257 -27.90 16.05 -2.02
C PRO A 257 -28.92 15.10 -2.67
N SER A 258 -30.11 15.59 -3.03
CA SER A 258 -31.20 14.80 -3.61
C SER A 258 -30.76 14.16 -4.94
N SER A 259 -30.19 14.97 -5.81
CA SER A 259 -29.71 14.59 -7.14
C SER A 259 -28.51 13.66 -7.04
N LEU A 260 -27.51 14.02 -6.22
CA LEU A 260 -26.27 13.24 -6.09
C LEU A 260 -26.52 11.88 -5.43
N PHE A 261 -27.13 11.84 -4.23
CA PHE A 261 -27.37 10.58 -3.53
C PHE A 261 -28.47 9.74 -4.18
N GLY A 262 -29.41 10.36 -4.89
CA GLY A 262 -30.40 9.66 -5.70
C GLY A 262 -29.77 8.81 -6.80
N ILE A 263 -28.62 9.21 -7.35
CA ILE A 263 -27.88 8.46 -8.38
C ILE A 263 -26.86 7.51 -7.73
N ILE A 264 -26.09 7.99 -6.76
CA ILE A 264 -24.94 7.26 -6.21
C ILE A 264 -25.38 6.05 -5.37
N LEU A 265 -26.38 6.20 -4.50
CA LEU A 265 -26.76 5.13 -3.57
C LEU A 265 -27.33 3.90 -4.28
N PRO A 266 -28.21 4.01 -5.29
CA PRO A 266 -28.67 2.85 -6.05
C PRO A 266 -27.53 2.12 -6.78
N LEU A 267 -26.56 2.85 -7.34
CA LEU A 267 -25.38 2.26 -7.99
C LEU A 267 -24.54 1.42 -7.01
N MET A 268 -24.43 1.86 -5.75
CA MET A 268 -23.69 1.11 -4.72
C MET A 268 -24.40 -0.18 -4.28
N LEU A 269 -25.73 -0.24 -4.43
CA LEU A 269 -26.55 -1.39 -4.05
C LEU A 269 -26.60 -2.47 -5.16
N GLU A 270 -26.03 -2.22 -6.34
CA GLU A 270 -25.97 -3.23 -7.39
C GLU A 270 -25.06 -4.40 -6.99
N PRO A 271 -25.56 -5.66 -7.06
CA PRO A 271 -24.83 -6.83 -6.56
C PRO A 271 -23.58 -7.19 -7.39
N ASN A 272 -23.52 -6.75 -8.64
CA ASN A 272 -22.45 -7.08 -9.60
C ASN A 272 -21.40 -5.97 -9.75
N LEU A 273 -21.42 -4.96 -8.88
CA LEU A 273 -20.47 -3.85 -8.97
C LEU A 273 -19.05 -4.31 -8.65
N ASP A 274 -18.07 -3.98 -9.50
CA ASP A 274 -16.65 -4.26 -9.24
C ASP A 274 -16.19 -3.59 -7.94
N ASP A 275 -15.30 -4.25 -7.18
CA ASP A 275 -14.77 -3.72 -5.92
C ASP A 275 -14.03 -2.38 -6.11
N ALA A 276 -13.36 -2.20 -7.26
CA ALA A 276 -12.70 -0.95 -7.63
C ALA A 276 -13.71 0.19 -7.81
N ASP A 277 -14.86 -0.07 -8.44
CA ASP A 277 -15.91 0.92 -8.64
C ASP A 277 -16.61 1.23 -7.31
N ARG A 278 -16.81 0.21 -6.46
CA ARG A 278 -17.35 0.36 -5.11
C ARG A 278 -16.47 1.26 -4.24
N HIS A 279 -15.15 1.09 -4.30
CA HIS A 279 -14.16 1.96 -3.66
C HIS A 279 -14.30 3.42 -4.14
N ILE A 280 -14.37 3.64 -5.45
CA ILE A 280 -14.46 4.99 -6.03
C ILE A 280 -15.75 5.69 -5.61
N LEU A 281 -16.89 4.98 -5.63
CA LEU A 281 -18.17 5.52 -5.20
C LEU A 281 -18.18 5.81 -3.69
N THR A 282 -17.63 4.91 -2.87
CA THR A 282 -17.50 5.13 -1.42
C THR A 282 -16.66 6.37 -1.13
N LYS A 283 -15.54 6.54 -1.83
CA LYS A 283 -14.69 7.74 -1.74
C LYS A 283 -15.40 9.02 -2.20
N LEU A 284 -16.21 8.93 -3.25
CA LEU A 284 -17.04 10.05 -3.71
C LEU A 284 -18.05 10.44 -2.63
N THR A 285 -18.78 9.47 -2.04
CA THR A 285 -19.74 9.74 -0.96
C THR A 285 -19.05 10.40 0.24
N GLY A 286 -17.91 9.88 0.70
CA GLY A 286 -17.16 10.47 1.82
C GLY A 286 -16.79 11.94 1.61
N ARG A 287 -16.35 12.30 0.40
CA ARG A 287 -16.01 13.70 0.05
C ARG A 287 -17.24 14.60 -0.02
N LEU A 288 -18.33 14.11 -0.61
CA LEU A 288 -19.58 14.86 -0.69
C LEU A 288 -20.19 15.12 0.69
N LEU A 289 -20.05 14.16 1.62
CA LEU A 289 -20.58 14.28 2.97
C LEU A 289 -19.92 15.40 3.77
N ALA A 290 -18.61 15.59 3.59
CA ALA A 290 -17.87 16.68 4.24
C ALA A 290 -18.27 18.07 3.73
N LEU A 291 -18.82 18.18 2.52
CA LEU A 291 -19.19 19.45 1.89
C LEU A 291 -20.65 19.84 2.12
N LEU A 292 -21.56 18.86 2.14
CA LEU A 292 -23.01 19.09 2.21
C LEU A 292 -23.55 19.28 3.63
N GLU A 293 -22.75 18.95 4.66
CA GLU A 293 -23.04 19.14 6.08
C GLU A 293 -24.52 18.87 6.46
N GLY A 294 -25.23 19.88 6.99
CA GLY A 294 -26.57 19.70 7.58
C GLY A 294 -27.66 19.17 6.64
N LEU A 295 -27.47 19.24 5.32
CA LEU A 295 -28.45 18.82 4.31
C LEU A 295 -28.62 17.30 4.21
N ILE A 296 -27.74 16.53 4.86
CA ILE A 296 -27.69 15.07 4.77
C ILE A 296 -28.70 14.37 5.68
N LYS A 297 -29.23 15.06 6.71
CA LYS A 297 -30.06 14.44 7.76
C LYS A 297 -31.18 13.51 7.23
N PRO A 298 -31.97 13.86 6.20
CA PRO A 298 -33.02 12.99 5.67
C PRO A 298 -32.50 11.72 4.97
N TYR A 299 -31.27 11.76 4.45
CA TYR A 299 -30.66 10.66 3.69
C TYR A 299 -29.82 9.72 4.57
N THR A 300 -29.70 10.02 5.87
CA THR A 300 -28.84 9.30 6.83
C THR A 300 -29.08 7.79 6.81
N HIS A 301 -30.35 7.36 6.85
CA HIS A 301 -30.70 5.94 6.78
C HIS A 301 -30.21 5.30 5.46
N LYS A 302 -30.51 5.92 4.32
CA LYS A 302 -30.16 5.39 2.99
C LYS A 302 -28.64 5.28 2.79
N ILE A 303 -27.89 6.25 3.31
CA ILE A 303 -26.43 6.27 3.25
C ILE A 303 -25.86 5.13 4.12
N ILE A 304 -26.34 4.99 5.36
CA ILE A 304 -25.88 3.92 6.26
C ILE A 304 -26.24 2.54 5.71
N THR A 305 -27.41 2.34 5.13
CA THR A 305 -27.78 1.06 4.51
C THR A 305 -26.91 0.69 3.33
N ALA A 306 -26.48 1.68 2.52
CA ALA A 306 -25.60 1.42 1.38
C ALA A 306 -24.14 1.14 1.80
N ILE A 307 -23.68 1.76 2.89
CA ILE A 307 -22.27 1.69 3.33
C ILE A 307 -22.04 0.59 4.38
N SER A 308 -23.03 0.27 5.21
CA SER A 308 -22.86 -0.68 6.31
C SER A 308 -22.36 -2.06 5.86
N PRO A 309 -22.80 -2.67 4.73
CA PRO A 309 -22.26 -3.96 4.28
C PRO A 309 -20.75 -3.97 4.09
N LEU A 310 -20.17 -2.83 3.69
CA LEU A 310 -18.73 -2.65 3.48
C LEU A 310 -17.91 -2.79 4.77
N LEU A 311 -18.55 -2.71 5.95
CA LEU A 311 -17.87 -2.93 7.24
C LEU A 311 -17.50 -4.40 7.49
N ILE A 312 -18.09 -5.33 6.71
CA ILE A 312 -17.85 -6.79 6.80
C ILE A 312 -17.06 -7.29 5.58
N ASP A 313 -16.70 -6.41 4.63
CA ASP A 313 -15.97 -6.80 3.42
C ASP A 313 -14.61 -7.47 3.75
N GLU A 314 -14.16 -8.38 2.90
CA GLU A 314 -12.87 -9.07 3.05
C GLU A 314 -11.71 -8.07 2.94
N ASP A 315 -11.85 -7.08 2.04
CA ASP A 315 -10.84 -6.04 1.87
C ASP A 315 -10.82 -5.09 3.07
N LEU A 316 -9.65 -4.99 3.70
CA LEU A 316 -9.40 -4.05 4.79
C LEU A 316 -9.55 -2.60 4.32
N THR A 317 -9.21 -2.28 3.07
CA THR A 317 -9.25 -0.89 2.59
C THR A 317 -10.68 -0.37 2.51
N LEU A 318 -11.59 -1.15 1.92
CA LEU A 318 -13.02 -0.86 1.88
C LEU A 318 -13.62 -0.74 3.29
N ARG A 319 -13.23 -1.64 4.21
CA ARG A 319 -13.67 -1.56 5.62
C ARG A 319 -13.25 -0.26 6.30
N LEU A 320 -12.01 0.19 6.10
CA LEU A 320 -11.51 1.43 6.68
C LEU A 320 -12.20 2.65 6.09
N GLU A 321 -12.42 2.68 4.78
CA GLU A 321 -13.15 3.76 4.14
C GLU A 321 -14.61 3.82 4.59
N ALA A 322 -15.30 2.69 4.68
CA ALA A 322 -16.66 2.64 5.19
C ALA A 322 -16.77 3.18 6.62
N ARG A 323 -15.79 2.87 7.49
CA ARG A 323 -15.69 3.46 8.84
C ARG A 323 -15.51 4.97 8.78
N GLU A 324 -14.64 5.47 7.91
CA GLU A 324 -14.43 6.91 7.74
C GLU A 324 -15.70 7.62 7.24
N VAL A 325 -16.42 7.00 6.29
CA VAL A 325 -17.67 7.58 5.79
C VAL A 325 -18.74 7.62 6.89
N ILE A 326 -18.92 6.54 7.65
CA ILE A 326 -19.86 6.52 8.79
C ILE A 326 -19.43 7.51 9.87
N ALA A 327 -18.13 7.68 10.11
CA ALA A 327 -17.61 8.69 11.04
C ALA A 327 -17.93 10.13 10.59
N ASN A 328 -17.83 10.40 9.29
CA ASN A 328 -18.24 11.68 8.70
C ASN A 328 -19.76 11.88 8.85
N VAL A 329 -20.58 10.85 8.56
CA VAL A 329 -22.03 10.89 8.78
C VAL A 329 -22.36 11.16 10.25
N ALA A 330 -21.65 10.54 11.20
CA ALA A 330 -21.85 10.74 12.62
C ALA A 330 -21.58 12.19 13.07
N ARG A 331 -20.49 12.80 12.59
CA ARG A 331 -20.16 14.20 12.86
C ARG A 331 -21.18 15.17 12.28
N VAL A 332 -21.73 14.85 11.11
CA VAL A 332 -22.61 15.74 10.34
C VAL A 332 -24.09 15.61 10.73
N ALA A 333 -24.63 14.38 10.75
CA ALA A 333 -26.03 14.12 11.06
C ALA A 333 -26.34 14.22 12.56
N GLY A 334 -25.33 13.97 13.41
CA GLY A 334 -25.46 13.94 14.86
C GLY A 334 -26.09 12.66 15.41
N PHE A 335 -25.83 12.38 16.70
CA PHE A 335 -26.22 11.13 17.36
C PHE A 335 -27.75 10.88 17.36
N ALA A 336 -28.54 11.90 17.70
CA ALA A 336 -29.99 11.76 17.85
C ALA A 336 -30.68 11.33 16.53
N ASN A 337 -30.25 11.91 15.41
CA ASN A 337 -30.80 11.56 14.09
C ASN A 337 -30.47 10.11 13.73
N ILE A 338 -29.23 9.68 13.96
CA ILE A 338 -28.79 8.29 13.69
C ILE A 338 -29.57 7.28 14.54
N VAL A 339 -29.75 7.58 15.84
CA VAL A 339 -30.56 6.73 16.73
C VAL A 339 -32.00 6.64 16.24
N SER A 340 -32.61 7.76 15.85
CA SER A 340 -33.98 7.73 15.31
C SER A 340 -34.10 6.94 14.01
N SER A 341 -33.10 7.01 13.13
CA SER A 341 -33.12 6.31 11.84
C SER A 341 -32.88 4.81 11.97
N LEU A 342 -31.98 4.37 12.85
CA LEU A 342 -31.57 2.96 12.97
C LEU A 342 -32.30 2.21 14.08
N ARG A 343 -33.20 2.86 14.83
CA ARG A 343 -34.02 2.21 15.85
C ARG A 343 -34.75 0.95 15.36
N PRO A 344 -35.40 0.90 14.18
CA PRO A 344 -36.08 -0.32 13.72
C PRO A 344 -35.12 -1.46 13.35
N ASP A 345 -33.84 -1.15 13.09
CA ASP A 345 -32.86 -2.16 12.69
C ASP A 345 -32.20 -2.86 13.90
N LEU A 346 -32.45 -2.37 15.12
CA LEU A 346 -31.91 -2.94 16.37
C LEU A 346 -32.61 -4.23 16.77
N ASP A 347 -33.91 -4.32 16.53
CA ASP A 347 -34.78 -5.46 16.84
C ASP A 347 -35.25 -6.23 15.59
N HIS A 348 -34.60 -5.98 14.46
CA HIS A 348 -34.85 -6.69 13.20
C HIS A 348 -34.67 -8.22 13.35
N SER A 349 -35.49 -9.01 12.66
CA SER A 349 -35.44 -10.48 12.75
C SER A 349 -34.12 -11.05 12.21
N ASP A 350 -33.65 -10.50 11.08
CA ASP A 350 -32.38 -10.87 10.46
C ASP A 350 -31.16 -10.51 11.33
N GLU A 351 -30.29 -11.49 11.57
CA GLU A 351 -29.03 -11.32 12.28
C GLU A 351 -28.02 -10.47 11.49
N TYR A 352 -28.05 -10.54 10.15
CA TYR A 352 -27.12 -9.79 9.31
C TYR A 352 -27.31 -8.28 9.50
N VAL A 353 -28.55 -7.79 9.38
CA VAL A 353 -28.90 -6.38 9.61
C VAL A 353 -28.54 -5.94 11.03
N ARG A 354 -28.84 -6.78 12.03
CA ARG A 354 -28.51 -6.54 13.44
C ARG A 354 -27.00 -6.44 13.71
N ASN A 355 -26.18 -7.26 13.05
CA ASN A 355 -24.72 -7.21 13.19
C ASN A 355 -24.15 -5.95 12.51
N LEU A 356 -24.68 -5.58 11.34
CA LEU A 356 -24.33 -4.34 10.66
C LEU A 356 -24.64 -3.11 11.53
N THR A 357 -25.83 -3.05 12.12
CA THR A 357 -26.22 -1.91 12.96
C THR A 357 -25.37 -1.84 14.23
N ALA A 358 -25.04 -2.99 14.83
CA ALA A 358 -24.11 -3.03 15.96
C ALA A 358 -22.73 -2.45 15.61
N ARG A 359 -22.19 -2.74 14.41
CA ARG A 359 -20.92 -2.17 13.92
C ARG A 359 -21.03 -0.68 13.62
N VAL A 360 -22.14 -0.24 13.01
CA VAL A 360 -22.39 1.20 12.76
C VAL A 360 -22.41 1.97 14.08
N PHE A 361 -23.15 1.50 15.09
CA PHE A 361 -23.19 2.16 16.39
C PHE A 361 -21.84 2.15 17.11
N ALA A 362 -21.00 1.12 16.89
CA ALA A 362 -19.64 1.13 17.41
C ALA A 362 -18.78 2.23 16.77
N VAL A 363 -18.85 2.43 15.45
CA VAL A 363 -18.17 3.56 14.77
C VAL A 363 -18.71 4.91 15.24
N VAL A 364 -20.02 5.02 15.46
CA VAL A 364 -20.63 6.26 15.99
C VAL A 364 -20.14 6.55 17.42
N ALA A 365 -19.99 5.52 18.24
CA ALA A 365 -19.50 5.66 19.61
C ALA A 365 -18.03 6.10 19.67
N THR A 366 -17.16 5.58 18.80
CA THR A 366 -15.75 6.00 18.75
C THR A 366 -15.57 7.43 18.22
N THR A 367 -16.51 7.93 17.43
CA THR A 367 -16.40 9.25 16.77
C THR A 367 -17.00 10.38 17.59
N LEU A 368 -18.13 10.14 18.26
CA LEU A 368 -18.82 11.13 19.09
C LEU A 368 -18.44 11.04 20.58
N GLY A 369 -17.76 9.96 20.97
CA GLY A 369 -17.36 9.65 22.35
C GLY A 369 -18.35 8.75 23.09
N LEU A 370 -17.82 7.87 23.94
CA LEU A 370 -18.59 6.84 24.66
C LEU A 370 -19.64 7.44 25.60
N VAL A 371 -19.32 8.53 26.30
CA VAL A 371 -20.21 9.19 27.29
C VAL A 371 -21.60 9.49 26.73
N LYS A 372 -21.69 9.92 25.46
CA LYS A 372 -22.97 10.27 24.81
C LYS A 372 -23.80 9.04 24.45
N VAL A 373 -23.14 7.91 24.16
CA VAL A 373 -23.79 6.69 23.62
C VAL A 373 -24.14 5.70 24.73
N LEU A 374 -23.44 5.71 25.87
CA LEU A 374 -23.66 4.80 27.00
C LEU A 374 -25.11 4.77 27.52
N PRO A 375 -25.82 5.91 27.73
CA PRO A 375 -27.21 5.87 28.19
C PRO A 375 -28.14 5.14 27.22
N PHE A 376 -27.90 5.29 25.92
CA PHE A 376 -28.64 4.60 24.87
C PHE A 376 -28.35 3.09 24.90
N ILE A 377 -27.09 2.69 24.98
CA ILE A 377 -26.70 1.26 25.07
C ILE A 377 -27.31 0.62 26.33
N LYS A 378 -27.28 1.31 27.48
CA LYS A 378 -27.89 0.85 28.73
C LYS A 378 -29.40 0.60 28.58
N ALA A 379 -30.10 1.48 27.87
CA ALA A 379 -31.53 1.31 27.60
C ALA A 379 -31.81 0.13 26.66
N VAL A 380 -30.96 -0.08 25.65
CA VAL A 380 -31.09 -1.20 24.69
C VAL A 380 -30.86 -2.56 25.37
N ILE A 381 -29.81 -2.69 26.20
CA ILE A 381 -29.48 -3.95 26.90
C ILE A 381 -30.50 -4.29 27.98
N ARG A 382 -31.11 -3.28 28.62
CA ARG A 382 -32.19 -3.48 29.60
C ARG A 382 -33.59 -3.55 28.98
N SER A 383 -33.69 -3.57 27.65
CA SER A 383 -34.98 -3.65 26.96
C SER A 383 -35.68 -4.98 27.26
N LYS A 384 -36.90 -4.90 27.79
CA LYS A 384 -37.78 -6.06 28.00
C LYS A 384 -38.56 -6.47 26.73
N LYS A 385 -38.50 -5.67 25.66
CA LYS A 385 -39.35 -5.86 24.47
C LYS A 385 -38.89 -7.01 23.59
N SER A 386 -37.58 -7.11 23.33
CA SER A 386 -37.02 -8.11 22.43
C SER A 386 -35.63 -8.53 22.93
N TRP A 387 -35.37 -9.84 22.90
CA TRP A 387 -34.03 -10.36 23.21
C TRP A 387 -33.03 -9.99 22.09
N GLN A 388 -33.51 -9.79 20.87
CA GLN A 388 -32.72 -9.34 19.73
C GLN A 388 -32.10 -7.97 19.97
N ALA A 389 -32.86 -7.03 20.56
CA ALA A 389 -32.34 -5.72 20.96
C ALA A 389 -31.28 -5.85 22.06
N ARG A 390 -31.50 -6.72 23.04
CA ARG A 390 -30.49 -6.98 24.09
C ARG A 390 -29.20 -7.52 23.48
N HIS A 391 -29.32 -8.50 22.59
CA HIS A 391 -28.20 -9.09 21.86
C HIS A 391 -27.46 -8.05 21.00
N THR A 392 -28.15 -7.19 20.25
CA THR A 392 -27.51 -6.14 19.44
C THR A 392 -26.82 -5.10 20.30
N GLY A 393 -27.43 -4.65 21.40
CA GLY A 393 -26.78 -3.75 22.36
C GLY A 393 -25.47 -4.31 22.90
N ILE A 394 -25.45 -5.61 23.27
CA ILE A 394 -24.23 -6.30 23.70
C ILE A 394 -23.20 -6.38 22.56
N ARG A 395 -23.62 -6.73 21.33
CA ARG A 395 -22.73 -6.75 20.16
C ARG A 395 -22.20 -5.36 19.80
N THR A 396 -22.93 -4.29 20.06
CA THR A 396 -22.43 -2.92 19.92
C THR A 396 -21.26 -2.68 20.86
N VAL A 397 -21.39 -3.07 22.15
CA VAL A 397 -20.27 -2.98 23.10
C VAL A 397 -19.09 -3.83 22.65
N HIS A 398 -19.33 -5.03 22.12
CA HIS A 398 -18.27 -5.88 21.57
C HIS A 398 -17.45 -5.16 20.50
N HIS A 399 -18.14 -4.59 19.51
CA HIS A 399 -17.49 -3.91 18.39
C HIS A 399 -16.84 -2.61 18.82
N ILE A 400 -17.38 -1.91 19.83
CA ILE A 400 -16.69 -0.78 20.48
C ILE A 400 -15.32 -1.23 20.99
N CYS A 401 -15.25 -2.38 21.66
CA CYS A 401 -13.99 -2.90 22.18
C CYS A 401 -13.00 -3.26 21.06
N ILE A 402 -13.48 -3.87 19.97
CA ILE A 402 -12.64 -4.20 18.81
C ILE A 402 -12.11 -2.93 18.13
N LEU A 403 -12.96 -1.92 17.92
CA LEU A 403 -12.55 -0.68 17.26
C LEU A 403 -11.62 0.17 18.13
N SER A 404 -11.81 0.16 19.46
CA SER A 404 -10.97 0.92 20.39
C SER A 404 -9.73 0.16 20.87
N GLY A 405 -9.69 -1.17 20.73
CA GLY A 405 -8.62 -2.03 21.25
C GLY A 405 -7.27 -1.93 20.53
N GLY A 406 -7.23 -1.40 19.31
CA GLY A 406 -6.00 -1.27 18.53
C GLY A 406 -5.02 -0.18 18.99
N SER A 407 -5.39 0.67 19.95
CA SER A 407 -4.57 1.79 20.40
C SER A 407 -4.52 1.91 21.92
N SER A 408 -4.27 0.80 22.62
CA SER A 408 -4.26 0.69 24.09
C SER A 408 -5.62 1.04 24.71
N GLY A 409 -6.13 0.22 25.63
CA GLY A 409 -7.45 0.40 26.29
C GLY A 409 -7.69 1.71 27.05
N ALA A 410 -6.86 2.75 26.87
CA ALA A 410 -6.98 4.08 27.45
C ALA A 410 -8.35 4.74 27.18
N LEU A 411 -9.00 4.47 26.05
CA LEU A 411 -10.34 5.02 25.77
C LEU A 411 -11.45 4.29 26.57
N ILE A 412 -11.26 3.00 26.85
CA ILE A 412 -12.26 2.14 27.51
C ILE A 412 -12.11 2.21 29.03
N LEU A 413 -10.87 2.24 29.54
CA LEU A 413 -10.55 2.16 30.96
C LEU A 413 -11.34 3.16 31.84
N PRO A 414 -11.50 4.45 31.48
CA PRO A 414 -12.30 5.40 32.27
C PRO A 414 -13.80 5.06 32.35
N HIS A 415 -14.31 4.30 31.37
CA HIS A 415 -15.72 3.92 31.26
C HIS A 415 -15.97 2.44 31.59
N LEU A 416 -14.94 1.73 32.05
CA LEU A 416 -15.00 0.28 32.23
C LEU A 416 -16.05 -0.12 33.27
N SER A 417 -16.07 0.51 34.44
CA SER A 417 -17.07 0.22 35.49
C SER A 417 -18.49 0.35 34.95
N GLN A 418 -18.79 1.44 34.25
CA GLN A 418 -20.10 1.68 33.65
C GLN A 418 -20.45 0.65 32.57
N LEU A 419 -19.48 0.24 31.74
CA LEU A 419 -19.69 -0.77 30.71
C LEU A 419 -19.94 -2.16 31.31
N VAL A 420 -19.20 -2.51 32.35
CA VAL A 420 -19.35 -3.79 33.07
C VAL A 420 -20.69 -3.84 33.80
N ASP A 421 -21.09 -2.76 34.47
CA ASP A 421 -22.42 -2.61 35.09
C ASP A 421 -23.57 -2.75 34.09
N VAL A 422 -23.36 -2.27 32.85
CA VAL A 422 -24.33 -2.35 31.77
C VAL A 422 -24.46 -3.78 31.23
N LEU A 423 -23.37 -4.55 31.22
CA LEU A 423 -23.33 -5.94 30.73
C LEU A 423 -23.77 -6.98 31.78
N SER A 424 -23.63 -6.68 33.07
CA SER A 424 -23.95 -7.60 34.18
C SER A 424 -25.30 -8.34 34.02
N PRO A 425 -26.43 -7.69 33.67
CA PRO A 425 -27.71 -8.37 33.50
C PRO A 425 -27.75 -9.43 32.37
N GLY A 426 -26.88 -9.35 31.37
CA GLY A 426 -26.92 -10.26 30.22
C GLY A 426 -26.26 -11.62 30.47
N ILE A 427 -25.50 -11.77 31.56
CA ILE A 427 -24.83 -13.03 31.92
C ILE A 427 -25.81 -14.05 32.50
N SER A 428 -26.78 -13.53 33.26
CA SER A 428 -27.88 -14.29 33.88
C SER A 428 -29.14 -14.33 33.03
N ASP A 429 -29.07 -13.95 31.74
CA ASP A 429 -30.22 -14.00 30.85
C ASP A 429 -30.70 -15.44 30.61
N GLU A 430 -31.97 -15.63 30.26
CA GLU A 430 -32.56 -16.94 30.00
C GLU A 430 -31.99 -17.57 28.73
N LEU A 431 -31.71 -16.75 27.72
CA LEU A 431 -31.29 -17.22 26.40
C LEU A 431 -29.76 -17.39 26.31
N LEU A 432 -29.31 -18.58 25.92
CA LEU A 432 -27.89 -18.91 25.76
C LEU A 432 -27.15 -17.99 24.77
N GLN A 433 -27.79 -17.50 23.71
CA GLN A 433 -27.16 -16.61 22.73
C GLN A 433 -26.75 -15.28 23.35
N VAL A 434 -27.59 -14.70 24.21
CA VAL A 434 -27.29 -13.45 24.91
C VAL A 434 -26.16 -13.67 25.91
N ARG A 435 -26.21 -14.76 26.68
CA ARG A 435 -25.15 -15.15 27.63
C ARG A 435 -23.80 -15.34 26.93
N THR A 436 -23.78 -16.08 25.83
CA THR A 436 -22.57 -16.33 25.04
C THR A 436 -22.01 -15.01 24.47
N ALA A 437 -22.87 -14.12 23.98
CA ALA A 437 -22.47 -12.80 23.50
C ALA A 437 -21.87 -11.95 24.64
N THR A 438 -22.48 -11.94 25.83
CA THR A 438 -21.94 -11.20 26.99
C THR A 438 -20.58 -11.73 27.43
N ALA A 439 -20.41 -13.05 27.55
CA ALA A 439 -19.13 -13.64 27.91
C ALA A 439 -18.02 -13.27 26.91
N ASN A 440 -18.31 -13.34 25.60
CA ASN A 440 -17.37 -12.88 24.57
C ASN A 440 -17.08 -11.38 24.63
N THR A 441 -18.06 -10.54 25.00
CA THR A 441 -17.80 -9.10 25.19
C THR A 441 -16.96 -8.79 26.40
N LEU A 442 -17.12 -9.54 27.49
CA LEU A 442 -16.30 -9.40 28.69
C LEU A 442 -14.87 -9.87 28.43
N ALA A 443 -14.70 -10.97 27.69
CA ALA A 443 -13.39 -11.41 27.23
C ALA A 443 -12.69 -10.30 26.44
N GLN A 444 -13.37 -9.73 25.44
CA GLN A 444 -12.81 -8.65 24.62
C GLN A 444 -12.53 -7.37 25.42
N LEU A 445 -13.40 -7.02 26.39
CA LEU A 445 -13.17 -5.91 27.30
C LEU A 445 -11.92 -6.13 28.13
N ALA A 446 -11.78 -7.31 28.74
CA ALA A 446 -10.62 -7.67 29.56
C ALA A 446 -9.31 -7.66 28.74
N GLU A 447 -9.33 -8.21 27.52
CA GLU A 447 -8.19 -8.15 26.58
C GLU A 447 -7.83 -6.71 26.24
N SER A 448 -8.82 -5.84 26.01
CA SER A 448 -8.58 -4.44 25.61
C SER A 448 -7.97 -3.58 26.72
N VAL A 449 -8.28 -3.87 27.99
CA VAL A 449 -7.82 -3.08 29.15
C VAL A 449 -6.52 -3.62 29.75
N HIS A 450 -6.08 -4.80 29.33
CA HIS A 450 -4.84 -5.41 29.81
C HIS A 450 -3.65 -4.42 29.80
N PRO A 451 -2.94 -4.24 30.94
CA PRO A 451 -2.97 -5.04 32.17
C PRO A 451 -3.88 -4.55 33.32
N TYR A 452 -4.61 -3.45 33.18
CA TYR A 452 -5.34 -2.79 34.28
C TYR A 452 -6.83 -3.17 34.35
N GLY A 453 -7.57 -2.65 35.34
CA GLY A 453 -9.05 -2.67 35.35
C GLY A 453 -9.72 -3.88 36.01
N ILE A 454 -8.99 -4.69 36.79
CA ILE A 454 -9.55 -5.87 37.48
C ILE A 454 -10.70 -5.54 38.45
N GLU A 455 -10.63 -4.39 39.14
CA GLU A 455 -11.61 -3.96 40.14
C GLU A 455 -13.04 -3.90 39.58
N ALA A 456 -13.20 -3.49 38.31
CA ALA A 456 -14.51 -3.43 37.68
C ALA A 456 -15.12 -4.83 37.46
N PHE A 457 -14.29 -5.86 37.25
CA PHE A 457 -14.74 -7.21 36.92
C PHE A 457 -15.09 -8.07 38.15
N GLU A 458 -14.79 -7.62 39.37
CA GLU A 458 -15.04 -8.38 40.60
C GLU A 458 -16.51 -8.78 40.76
N GLN A 459 -17.44 -7.87 40.46
CA GLN A 459 -18.89 -8.12 40.57
C GLN A 459 -19.39 -9.23 39.65
N ILE A 460 -18.67 -9.50 38.56
CA ILE A 460 -19.09 -10.43 37.52
C ILE A 460 -18.44 -11.81 37.70
N LEU A 461 -17.30 -11.89 38.39
CA LEU A 461 -16.45 -13.07 38.50
C LEU A 461 -17.20 -14.31 39.02
N GLU A 462 -18.04 -14.16 40.04
CA GLU A 462 -18.82 -15.28 40.60
C GLU A 462 -19.85 -15.81 39.59
N SER A 463 -20.53 -14.90 38.89
CA SER A 463 -21.55 -15.25 37.90
C SER A 463 -20.96 -15.96 36.67
N THR A 464 -19.77 -15.56 36.22
CA THR A 464 -19.06 -16.21 35.11
C THR A 464 -18.50 -17.55 35.54
N TRP A 465 -18.02 -17.68 36.77
CA TRP A 465 -17.55 -18.94 37.34
C TRP A 465 -18.67 -19.98 37.45
N ASN A 466 -19.83 -19.59 37.95
CA ASN A 466 -21.00 -20.47 37.98
C ASN A 466 -21.43 -20.87 36.56
N GLY A 467 -21.29 -19.97 35.59
CA GLY A 467 -21.49 -20.27 34.16
C GLY A 467 -20.56 -21.39 33.66
N LEU A 468 -19.30 -21.40 34.06
CA LEU A 468 -18.30 -22.39 33.63
C LEU A 468 -18.68 -23.83 34.03
N ARG A 469 -19.31 -24.02 35.20
CA ARG A 469 -19.70 -25.35 35.69
C ARG A 469 -20.94 -25.91 35.00
N HIS A 470 -21.86 -25.05 34.57
CA HIS A 470 -23.17 -25.46 34.06
C HIS A 470 -23.24 -25.55 32.53
N HIS A 471 -22.42 -24.80 31.80
CA HIS A 471 -22.44 -24.78 30.33
C HIS A 471 -21.57 -25.86 29.70
N ARG A 472 -21.93 -26.28 28.49
CA ARG A 472 -21.13 -27.18 27.63
C ARG A 472 -21.06 -26.64 26.21
N GLY A 473 -20.08 -27.10 25.43
CA GLY A 473 -19.91 -26.72 24.03
C GLY A 473 -19.56 -25.24 23.84
N ARG A 474 -20.17 -24.58 22.86
CA ARG A 474 -19.86 -23.18 22.48
C ARG A 474 -20.09 -22.16 23.60
N GLY A 475 -21.09 -22.39 24.45
CA GLY A 475 -21.33 -21.55 25.62
C GLY A 475 -20.14 -21.61 26.59
N LEU A 476 -19.64 -22.82 26.86
CA LEU A 476 -18.48 -23.03 27.72
C LEU A 476 -17.22 -22.34 27.17
N ALA A 477 -17.00 -22.39 25.84
CA ALA A 477 -15.86 -21.74 25.21
C ALA A 477 -15.84 -20.22 25.47
N ALA A 478 -17.01 -19.56 25.38
CA ALA A 478 -17.13 -18.13 25.62
C ALA A 478 -16.86 -17.76 27.09
N PHE A 479 -17.35 -18.55 28.05
CA PHE A 479 -17.09 -18.35 29.48
C PHE A 479 -15.63 -18.65 29.85
N LEU A 480 -15.03 -19.70 29.27
CA LEU A 480 -13.61 -19.99 29.41
C LEU A 480 -12.76 -18.81 28.94
N ARG A 481 -13.11 -18.24 27.78
CA ARG A 481 -12.41 -17.08 27.22
C ARG A 481 -12.53 -15.85 28.13
N ALA A 482 -13.73 -15.60 28.67
CA ALA A 482 -13.96 -14.48 29.58
C ALA A 482 -13.06 -14.56 30.82
N ILE A 483 -13.04 -15.72 31.50
CA ILE A 483 -12.23 -15.92 32.70
C ILE A 483 -10.73 -15.90 32.33
N GLY A 484 -10.32 -16.58 31.26
CA GLY A 484 -8.93 -16.62 30.82
C GLY A 484 -8.37 -15.26 30.39
N ALA A 485 -9.21 -14.32 29.99
CA ALA A 485 -8.84 -12.93 29.72
C ALA A 485 -8.78 -12.07 31.01
N MET A 486 -9.55 -12.42 32.05
CA MET A 486 -9.53 -11.71 33.35
C MET A 486 -8.34 -12.12 34.25
N VAL A 487 -7.92 -13.38 34.23
CA VAL A 487 -6.81 -13.91 35.04
C VAL A 487 -5.50 -13.10 34.87
N PRO A 488 -5.06 -12.73 33.65
CA PRO A 488 -3.87 -11.91 33.45
C PRO A 488 -3.96 -10.52 34.11
N LEU A 489 -5.18 -9.94 34.20
CA LEU A 489 -5.40 -8.66 34.88
C LEU A 489 -5.20 -8.78 36.39
N MET A 490 -5.58 -9.93 36.98
CA MET A 490 -5.36 -10.24 38.39
C MET A 490 -3.86 -10.39 38.69
N ALA A 491 -3.11 -11.02 37.79
CA ALA A 491 -1.69 -11.28 37.97
C ALA A 491 -0.84 -10.00 38.06
N HIS A 492 -1.28 -8.92 37.42
CA HIS A 492 -0.56 -7.65 37.44
C HIS A 492 -0.69 -6.91 38.78
N ASN A 493 -1.79 -7.08 39.52
CA ASN A 493 -1.99 -6.40 40.80
C ASN A 493 -1.47 -7.27 41.96
N PRO A 494 -0.49 -6.81 42.76
CA PRO A 494 0.07 -7.58 43.88
C PRO A 494 -0.96 -8.10 44.89
N GLN A 495 -2.09 -7.41 45.05
CA GLN A 495 -3.16 -7.81 45.98
C GLN A 495 -3.93 -9.05 45.52
N TYR A 496 -3.96 -9.35 44.22
CA TYR A 496 -4.77 -10.41 43.63
C TYR A 496 -3.96 -11.64 43.19
N ILE A 497 -2.68 -11.72 43.57
CA ILE A 497 -1.79 -12.83 43.17
C ILE A 497 -2.35 -14.19 43.65
N GLU A 498 -2.86 -14.26 44.88
CA GLU A 498 -3.43 -15.51 45.42
C GLU A 498 -4.68 -15.96 44.65
N TYR A 499 -5.58 -15.02 44.34
CA TYR A 499 -6.76 -15.28 43.50
C TYR A 499 -6.36 -15.73 42.10
N SER A 500 -5.37 -15.06 41.48
CA SER A 500 -4.85 -15.42 40.16
C SER A 500 -4.33 -16.86 40.13
N ASN A 501 -3.56 -17.26 41.14
CA ASN A 501 -3.04 -18.63 41.26
C ASN A 501 -4.15 -19.66 41.44
N TYR A 502 -5.17 -19.36 42.25
CA TYR A 502 -6.33 -20.23 42.44
C TYR A 502 -7.11 -20.43 41.13
N TYR A 503 -7.49 -19.34 40.45
CA TYR A 503 -8.22 -19.42 39.19
C TYR A 503 -7.40 -20.08 38.08
N THR A 504 -6.08 -19.88 38.05
CA THR A 504 -5.20 -20.53 37.08
C THR A 504 -5.18 -22.06 37.23
N ARG A 505 -5.12 -22.57 38.47
CA ARG A 505 -5.17 -24.02 38.74
C ARG A 505 -6.48 -24.64 38.28
N GLU A 506 -7.59 -24.03 38.68
CA GLU A 506 -8.92 -24.54 38.33
C GLU A 506 -9.20 -24.44 36.83
N LEU A 507 -8.80 -23.32 36.20
CA LEU A 507 -8.95 -23.12 34.76
C LEU A 507 -8.14 -24.17 33.98
N MET A 508 -6.91 -24.46 34.38
CA MET A 508 -6.09 -25.51 33.75
C MET A 508 -6.74 -26.90 33.87
N HIS A 509 -7.41 -27.21 34.99
CA HIS A 509 -8.15 -28.46 35.12
C HIS A 509 -9.32 -28.56 34.13
N VAL A 510 -10.08 -27.48 33.93
CA VAL A 510 -11.15 -27.45 32.93
C VAL A 510 -10.57 -27.53 31.51
N MET A 511 -9.47 -26.83 31.22
CA MET A 511 -8.84 -26.81 29.90
C MET A 511 -8.29 -28.18 29.48
N THR A 512 -7.62 -28.89 30.39
CA THR A 512 -7.07 -30.23 30.12
C THR A 512 -8.15 -31.24 29.75
N ARG A 513 -9.35 -31.13 30.35
CA ARG A 513 -10.53 -31.91 29.94
C ARG A 513 -11.00 -31.58 28.53
N GLU A 514 -10.96 -30.31 28.14
CA GLU A 514 -11.48 -29.83 26.84
C GLU A 514 -10.44 -29.86 25.71
N PHE A 515 -9.18 -30.23 25.96
CA PHE A 515 -8.15 -30.36 24.91
C PHE A 515 -8.51 -31.39 23.83
N SER A 516 -9.25 -32.44 24.17
CA SER A 516 -9.72 -33.44 23.21
C SER A 516 -10.97 -33.02 22.44
N SER A 517 -11.48 -31.79 22.64
CA SER A 517 -12.69 -31.33 21.98
C SER A 517 -12.52 -31.26 20.45
N PRO A 518 -13.52 -31.69 19.66
CA PRO A 518 -13.47 -31.60 18.20
C PRO A 518 -13.77 -30.18 17.68
N ASP A 519 -14.35 -29.30 18.51
CA ASP A 519 -14.79 -27.97 18.10
C ASP A 519 -13.60 -27.01 17.93
N GLU A 520 -13.49 -26.41 16.75
CA GLU A 520 -12.41 -25.50 16.38
C GLU A 520 -12.44 -24.20 17.19
N ASP A 521 -13.63 -23.67 17.48
CA ASP A 521 -13.78 -22.44 18.26
C ASP A 521 -13.37 -22.64 19.73
N MET A 522 -13.60 -23.85 20.25
CA MET A 522 -13.11 -24.26 21.57
C MET A 522 -11.57 -24.33 21.57
N LYS A 523 -10.95 -25.04 20.61
CA LYS A 523 -9.49 -25.12 20.50
C LYS A 523 -8.83 -23.74 20.39
N LYS A 524 -9.37 -22.86 19.55
CA LYS A 524 -8.87 -21.48 19.42
C LYS A 524 -8.96 -20.72 20.73
N SER A 525 -10.07 -20.85 21.45
CA SER A 525 -10.26 -20.22 22.76
C SER A 525 -9.23 -20.76 23.77
N LEU A 526 -9.06 -22.08 23.85
CA LEU A 526 -8.08 -22.72 24.73
C LEU A 526 -6.66 -22.25 24.43
N LEU A 527 -6.25 -22.21 23.15
CA LEU A 527 -4.91 -21.75 22.77
C LEU A 527 -4.67 -20.28 23.12
N ARG A 528 -5.64 -19.39 22.88
CA ARG A 528 -5.52 -17.98 23.28
C ARG A 528 -5.39 -17.83 24.79
N ILE A 529 -6.14 -18.61 25.55
CA ILE A 529 -6.07 -18.61 27.01
C ILE A 529 -4.70 -19.10 27.51
N ILE A 530 -4.13 -20.16 26.92
CA ILE A 530 -2.78 -20.63 27.26
C ILE A 530 -1.75 -19.51 27.06
N MET A 531 -1.92 -18.69 26.03
CA MET A 531 -1.02 -17.58 25.73
C MET A 531 -1.14 -16.42 26.73
N THR A 532 -2.26 -16.27 27.43
CA THR A 532 -2.48 -15.14 28.34
C THR A 532 -2.21 -15.50 29.80
N ILE A 533 -2.44 -16.74 30.20
CA ILE A 533 -2.33 -17.18 31.60
C ILE A 533 -0.88 -17.09 32.13
N PRO A 534 -0.69 -16.60 33.37
CA PRO A 534 0.59 -16.67 34.08
C PRO A 534 0.90 -18.12 34.50
N LEU A 535 1.63 -18.85 33.66
CA LEU A 535 2.13 -20.19 33.99
C LEU A 535 3.46 -20.07 34.75
N SER A 536 3.59 -20.80 35.85
CA SER A 536 4.85 -20.89 36.61
C SER A 536 5.12 -22.31 37.09
N ARG A 537 6.41 -22.66 37.20
CA ARG A 537 6.88 -23.97 37.70
C ARG A 537 6.42 -24.25 39.12
N THR A 538 6.33 -23.21 39.95
CA THR A 538 5.89 -23.33 41.36
C THR A 538 4.39 -23.63 41.46
N LEU A 539 3.59 -23.20 40.49
CA LEU A 539 2.15 -23.43 40.51
C LEU A 539 1.77 -24.87 40.16
N PHE A 540 2.53 -25.50 39.26
CA PHE A 540 2.31 -26.85 38.75
C PHE A 540 3.58 -27.72 38.87
N PRO A 541 3.75 -28.49 39.97
CA PRO A 541 4.92 -29.36 40.12
C PRO A 541 4.95 -30.51 39.09
N ASP A 542 3.79 -31.06 38.70
CA ASP A 542 3.65 -32.16 37.74
C ASP A 542 3.34 -31.69 36.29
N TYR A 543 3.88 -30.54 35.89
CA TYR A 543 3.56 -29.89 34.61
C TYR A 543 3.80 -30.78 33.37
N ARG A 544 4.78 -31.71 33.43
CA ARG A 544 5.11 -32.62 32.32
C ARG A 544 3.96 -33.56 31.96
N ARG A 545 3.29 -34.13 32.97
CA ARG A 545 2.18 -35.07 32.78
C ARG A 545 0.84 -34.35 32.65
N GLN A 546 0.62 -33.28 33.42
CA GLN A 546 -0.68 -32.60 33.48
C GLN A 546 -0.90 -31.66 32.29
N ILE A 547 0.15 -31.02 31.77
CA ILE A 547 0.02 -29.95 30.77
C ILE A 547 0.68 -30.35 29.46
N ILE A 548 1.99 -30.64 29.47
CA ILE A 548 2.78 -30.81 28.23
C ILE A 548 2.31 -32.03 27.42
N ALA A 549 2.19 -33.21 28.05
CA ALA A 549 1.81 -34.43 27.32
C ALA A 549 0.39 -34.35 26.69
N PRO A 550 -0.66 -33.95 27.44
CA PRO A 550 -2.00 -33.77 26.86
C PRO A 550 -2.03 -32.72 25.75
N PHE A 551 -1.30 -31.61 25.93
CA PHE A 551 -1.22 -30.52 24.95
C PHE A 551 -0.57 -30.98 23.63
N LEU A 552 0.56 -31.70 23.71
CA LEU A 552 1.21 -32.24 22.51
C LEU A 552 0.31 -33.27 21.81
N GLN A 553 -0.34 -34.17 22.55
CA GLN A 553 -1.19 -35.19 21.97
C GLN A 553 -2.43 -34.63 21.25
N SER A 554 -3.03 -33.55 21.77
CA SER A 554 -4.23 -32.96 21.17
C SER A 554 -3.92 -31.97 20.05
N PHE A 555 -2.90 -31.10 20.22
CA PHE A 555 -2.64 -30.00 19.30
C PHE A 555 -1.59 -30.31 18.22
N TRP A 556 -0.62 -31.19 18.49
CA TRP A 556 0.40 -31.57 17.51
C TRP A 556 -0.04 -32.77 16.66
N ASN A 557 -1.10 -32.55 15.89
CA ASN A 557 -1.68 -33.55 14.99
C ASN A 557 -1.58 -33.12 13.52
N ARG A 558 -1.41 -34.08 12.61
CA ARG A 558 -1.39 -33.84 11.16
C ARG A 558 -2.63 -33.11 10.64
N ARG A 559 -3.80 -33.32 11.28
CA ARG A 559 -5.06 -32.64 10.95
C ARG A 559 -4.99 -31.13 11.21
N ILE A 560 -4.48 -30.74 12.37
CA ILE A 560 -4.36 -29.33 12.78
C ILE A 560 -3.40 -28.56 11.87
N ALA A 561 -2.34 -29.22 11.42
CA ALA A 561 -1.40 -28.65 10.45
C ALA A 561 -2.04 -28.42 9.06
N LEU A 562 -3.09 -29.16 8.69
CA LEU A 562 -3.78 -29.06 7.39
C LEU A 562 -4.98 -28.11 7.38
N ASP A 563 -5.76 -28.06 8.45
CA ASP A 563 -7.12 -27.49 8.46
C ASP A 563 -7.15 -25.95 8.40
N SER A 564 -6.27 -25.28 9.17
CA SER A 564 -6.24 -23.81 9.21
C SER A 564 -4.88 -23.22 9.59
N SER A 565 -4.37 -22.31 8.74
CA SER A 565 -3.13 -21.53 9.00
C SER A 565 -3.22 -20.68 10.28
N GLN A 566 -4.42 -20.24 10.66
CA GLN A 566 -4.59 -19.48 11.91
C GLN A 566 -4.43 -20.37 13.14
N LEU A 567 -5.01 -21.58 13.10
CA LEU A 567 -4.89 -22.52 14.21
C LEU A 567 -3.44 -22.98 14.39
N SER A 568 -2.75 -23.31 13.28
CA SER A 568 -1.34 -23.72 13.35
C SER A 568 -0.46 -22.61 13.92
N ARG A 569 -0.67 -21.34 13.52
CA ARG A 569 0.01 -20.19 14.12
C ARG A 569 -0.26 -20.08 15.63
N LEU A 570 -1.53 -20.21 16.06
CA LEU A 570 -1.88 -20.15 17.48
C LEU A 570 -1.25 -21.29 18.29
N VAL A 571 -1.19 -22.51 17.73
CA VAL A 571 -0.49 -23.63 18.37
C VAL A 571 0.98 -23.32 18.54
N VAL A 572 1.63 -22.81 17.49
CA VAL A 572 3.04 -22.41 17.55
C VAL A 572 3.25 -21.33 18.62
N ASP A 573 2.47 -20.26 18.60
CA ASP A 573 2.65 -19.15 19.55
C ASP A 573 2.37 -19.60 21.00
N ALA A 574 1.37 -20.46 21.22
CA ALA A 574 1.12 -21.09 22.50
C ALA A 574 2.28 -22.00 22.94
N THR A 575 2.85 -22.81 22.05
CA THR A 575 3.99 -23.68 22.38
C THR A 575 5.21 -22.90 22.85
N VAL A 576 5.48 -21.75 22.23
CA VAL A 576 6.61 -20.88 22.58
C VAL A 576 6.43 -20.30 23.98
N LEU A 577 5.21 -19.91 24.34
CA LEU A 577 4.94 -19.37 25.67
C LEU A 577 4.95 -20.45 26.75
N VAL A 578 4.42 -21.63 26.45
CA VAL A 578 4.52 -22.82 27.31
C VAL A 578 5.99 -23.19 27.52
N ALA A 579 6.83 -23.14 26.48
CA ALA A 579 8.27 -23.40 26.58
C ALA A 579 8.94 -22.39 27.53
N LYS A 580 8.70 -21.10 27.32
CA LYS A 580 9.31 -20.01 28.11
C LYS A 580 8.96 -20.14 29.60
N ASN A 581 7.71 -20.46 29.91
CA ASN A 581 7.21 -20.44 31.29
C ASN A 581 7.42 -21.77 32.04
N LEU A 582 7.44 -22.90 31.33
CA LEU A 582 7.64 -24.23 31.91
C LEU A 582 9.07 -24.72 31.69
N ASP A 583 9.38 -25.27 30.52
CA ASP A 583 10.63 -26.00 30.29
C ASP A 583 10.97 -26.01 28.79
N VAL A 584 12.06 -25.34 28.42
CA VAL A 584 12.48 -25.18 27.02
C VAL A 584 13.14 -26.46 26.49
N PRO A 585 14.13 -27.07 27.18
CA PRO A 585 14.78 -28.32 26.73
C PRO A 585 13.80 -29.46 26.41
N VAL A 586 12.89 -29.76 27.34
CA VAL A 586 11.94 -30.88 27.19
C VAL A 586 11.01 -30.67 26.00
N LEU A 587 10.57 -29.42 25.76
CA LEU A 587 9.70 -29.15 24.63
C LEU A 587 10.48 -29.23 23.31
N LEU A 588 11.71 -28.73 23.25
CA LEU A 588 12.57 -28.86 22.07
C LEU A 588 12.82 -30.32 21.71
N GLU A 589 13.15 -31.18 22.68
CA GLU A 589 13.31 -32.63 22.48
C GLU A 589 12.08 -33.30 21.90
N LYS A 590 10.88 -32.89 22.33
CA LYS A 590 9.62 -33.43 21.80
C LYS A 590 9.24 -32.85 20.43
N LEU A 591 9.72 -31.66 20.08
CA LEU A 591 9.43 -30.99 18.81
C LEU A 591 10.34 -31.45 17.67
N THR A 592 11.61 -31.77 17.96
CA THR A 592 12.60 -32.20 16.96
C THR A 592 12.12 -33.38 16.09
N PRO A 593 11.47 -34.44 16.61
CA PRO A 593 10.92 -35.52 15.79
C PRO A 593 9.81 -35.08 14.83
N PHE A 594 8.99 -34.07 15.18
CA PHE A 594 7.94 -33.57 14.30
C PHE A 594 8.50 -32.84 13.07
N ALA A 595 9.72 -32.30 13.16
CA ALA A 595 10.42 -31.76 12.01
C ALA A 595 10.87 -32.84 11.02
N LYS A 596 10.90 -34.12 11.43
CA LYS A 596 11.19 -35.29 10.57
C LYS A 596 9.93 -36.01 10.06
N ASP A 597 8.72 -35.50 10.33
CA ASP A 597 7.50 -36.15 9.84
C ASP A 597 7.37 -36.06 8.30
N ALA A 598 6.71 -37.04 7.68
CA ALA A 598 6.45 -37.08 6.25
C ALA A 598 5.49 -35.98 5.76
N ASN A 599 4.70 -35.38 6.67
CA ASN A 599 3.78 -34.30 6.33
C ASN A 599 4.47 -32.93 6.37
N GLU A 600 4.60 -32.29 5.21
CA GLU A 600 5.24 -30.98 5.05
C GLU A 600 4.65 -29.88 5.94
N ASN A 601 3.32 -29.82 6.10
CA ASN A 601 2.69 -28.78 6.91
C ASN A 601 3.01 -28.94 8.41
N LEU A 602 3.17 -30.19 8.88
CA LEU A 602 3.55 -30.44 10.27
C LEU A 602 5.02 -30.09 10.51
N ARG A 603 5.91 -30.42 9.56
CA ARG A 603 7.31 -29.99 9.62
C ARG A 603 7.44 -28.48 9.64
N ARG A 604 6.68 -27.78 8.79
CA ARG A 604 6.63 -26.32 8.78
C ARG A 604 6.23 -25.75 10.14
N MET A 605 5.19 -26.33 10.75
CA MET A 605 4.73 -25.93 12.09
C MET A 605 5.81 -26.18 13.15
N ALA A 606 6.49 -27.32 13.09
CA ALA A 606 7.61 -27.66 13.98
C ALA A 606 8.78 -26.69 13.82
N CYS A 607 9.20 -26.40 12.58
CA CYS A 607 10.28 -25.46 12.30
C CYS A 607 9.94 -24.03 12.73
N ASP A 608 8.70 -23.57 12.59
CA ASP A 608 8.28 -22.25 13.09
C ASP A 608 8.34 -22.19 14.64
N ALA A 609 7.89 -23.25 15.31
CA ALA A 609 7.97 -23.35 16.77
C ALA A 609 9.42 -23.37 17.26
N ILE A 610 10.26 -24.22 16.66
CA ILE A 610 11.70 -24.30 16.98
C ILE A 610 12.34 -22.92 16.76
N ASN A 611 12.13 -22.29 15.60
CA ASN A 611 12.68 -20.96 15.32
C ASN A 611 12.31 -19.93 16.39
N LYS A 612 11.01 -19.82 16.73
CA LYS A 612 10.54 -18.86 17.73
C LYS A 612 11.06 -19.16 19.13
N ILE A 613 11.21 -20.44 19.51
CA ILE A 613 11.81 -20.84 20.79
C ILE A 613 13.27 -20.43 20.82
N LEU A 614 14.06 -20.76 19.79
CA LEU A 614 15.48 -20.42 19.70
C LEU A 614 15.74 -18.91 19.76
N VAL A 615 14.89 -18.11 19.08
CA VAL A 615 15.01 -16.63 19.09
C VAL A 615 14.64 -16.03 20.44
N LYS A 616 13.59 -16.53 21.11
CA LYS A 616 13.12 -15.97 22.39
C LYS A 616 13.90 -16.46 23.61
N CYS A 617 14.53 -17.62 23.52
CA CYS A 617 15.19 -18.28 24.65
C CYS A 617 16.58 -18.82 24.24
N PRO A 618 17.56 -17.93 23.95
CA PRO A 618 18.90 -18.36 23.56
C PRO A 618 19.70 -18.96 24.73
N GLU A 619 19.49 -18.48 25.96
CA GLU A 619 20.28 -18.86 27.14
C GLU A 619 20.04 -20.31 27.59
N SER A 620 18.81 -20.80 27.44
CA SER A 620 18.42 -22.16 27.88
C SER A 620 18.98 -23.29 27.01
N ILE A 621 19.66 -22.98 25.91
CA ILE A 621 20.25 -23.99 25.00
C ILE A 621 21.64 -24.42 25.44
N VAL A 622 22.27 -23.68 26.36
CA VAL A 622 23.54 -24.08 26.98
C VAL A 622 23.38 -25.38 27.78
N GLU A 623 22.19 -25.64 28.33
CA GLU A 623 21.86 -26.84 29.12
C GLU A 623 21.65 -28.11 28.27
N LEU A 624 21.65 -28.01 26.94
CA LEU A 624 21.39 -29.14 26.03
C LEU A 624 22.65 -29.93 25.67
N ASP A 625 22.49 -31.25 25.52
CA ASP A 625 23.55 -32.19 25.16
C ASP A 625 24.08 -32.03 23.72
N ILE A 626 25.33 -32.43 23.46
CA ILE A 626 25.96 -32.39 22.13
C ILE A 626 25.22 -33.30 21.12
N ASP A 627 24.73 -34.45 21.57
CA ASP A 627 23.94 -35.37 20.75
C ASP A 627 22.60 -34.74 20.34
N PHE A 628 22.04 -33.87 21.17
CA PHE A 628 20.82 -33.15 20.85
C PHE A 628 21.07 -32.12 19.74
N ASP A 629 22.19 -31.39 19.77
CA ASP A 629 22.54 -30.44 18.70
C ASP A 629 22.63 -31.12 17.34
N ALA A 630 23.27 -32.30 17.29
CA ALA A 630 23.37 -33.10 16.08
C ALA A 630 21.98 -33.49 15.56
N ASN A 631 21.11 -33.97 16.45
CA ASN A 631 19.74 -34.33 16.12
C ASN A 631 18.89 -33.13 15.67
N LEU A 632 19.09 -31.96 16.29
CA LEU A 632 18.39 -30.72 15.93
C LEU A 632 18.78 -30.26 14.53
N VAL A 633 20.09 -30.18 14.24
CA VAL A 633 20.61 -29.78 12.92
C VAL A 633 20.16 -30.78 11.85
N ASP A 634 20.25 -32.08 12.11
CA ASP A 634 19.80 -33.12 11.18
C ASP A 634 18.29 -33.04 10.90
N SER A 635 17.48 -32.78 11.94
CA SER A 635 16.03 -32.63 11.78
C SER A 635 15.64 -31.39 10.98
N LEU A 636 16.33 -30.26 11.21
CA LEU A 636 16.13 -29.05 10.43
C LEU A 636 16.64 -29.20 8.99
N LEU A 637 17.76 -29.91 8.79
CA LEU A 637 18.30 -30.21 7.47
C LEU A 637 17.36 -31.12 6.67
N PHE A 638 16.81 -32.17 7.30
CA PHE A 638 15.82 -33.04 6.67
C PHE A 638 14.55 -32.26 6.30
N ALA A 639 14.02 -31.46 7.22
CA ALA A 639 12.89 -30.57 6.96
C ALA A 639 13.21 -29.57 5.84
N PHE A 640 14.47 -29.19 5.68
CA PHE A 640 14.94 -28.29 4.64
C PHE A 640 15.05 -28.96 3.26
N GLN A 641 15.46 -30.23 3.21
CA GLN A 641 15.65 -30.97 1.97
C GLN A 641 14.34 -31.33 1.27
N GLU A 642 13.33 -31.77 2.03
CA GLU A 642 12.08 -32.28 1.49
C GLU A 642 10.97 -31.21 1.30
N GLN A 643 11.34 -29.93 1.24
CA GLN A 643 10.38 -28.85 0.95
C GLN A 643 9.93 -28.91 -0.49
N ARG A 644 8.62 -28.74 -0.71
CA ARG A 644 8.07 -28.60 -2.06
C ARG A 644 8.01 -27.16 -2.53
N LEU A 645 7.76 -26.23 -1.60
CA LEU A 645 7.72 -24.79 -1.89
C LEU A 645 8.72 -24.06 -0.98
N PRO A 646 9.48 -23.09 -1.50
CA PRO A 646 10.41 -22.31 -0.69
C PRO A 646 9.64 -21.46 0.33
N HIS A 647 9.73 -21.83 1.61
CA HIS A 647 9.10 -21.08 2.69
C HIS A 647 10.17 -20.48 3.63
N PRO A 648 10.12 -19.17 3.96
CA PRO A 648 11.18 -18.51 4.73
C PRO A 648 11.35 -19.07 6.15
N VAL A 649 10.32 -19.71 6.70
CA VAL A 649 10.31 -20.30 8.05
C VAL A 649 11.47 -21.28 8.25
N TYR A 650 11.72 -22.15 7.27
CA TYR A 650 12.75 -23.17 7.40
C TYR A 650 14.16 -22.58 7.38
N LEU A 651 14.39 -21.59 6.50
CA LEU A 651 15.66 -20.86 6.44
C LEU A 651 15.90 -20.03 7.71
N GLN A 652 14.85 -19.40 8.24
CA GLN A 652 14.93 -18.68 9.52
C GLN A 652 15.22 -19.63 10.69
N ALA A 653 14.56 -20.79 10.74
CA ALA A 653 14.79 -21.82 11.76
C ALA A 653 16.21 -22.36 11.72
N PHE A 654 16.74 -22.65 10.53
CA PHE A 654 18.11 -23.09 10.37
C PHE A 654 19.10 -21.98 10.76
N GLY A 655 18.82 -20.74 10.37
CA GLY A 655 19.64 -19.59 10.72
C GLY A 655 19.68 -19.25 12.20
N SER A 656 18.53 -19.33 12.88
CA SER A 656 18.49 -19.15 14.33
C SER A 656 19.23 -20.28 15.04
N ALA A 657 19.10 -21.53 14.59
CA ALA A 657 19.88 -22.65 15.11
C ALA A 657 21.40 -22.42 14.95
N CYS A 658 21.87 -22.02 13.76
CA CYS A 658 23.30 -21.74 13.54
C CYS A 658 23.81 -20.60 14.44
N ARG A 659 23.04 -19.53 14.62
CA ARG A 659 23.44 -18.39 15.48
C ARG A 659 23.52 -18.77 16.95
N VAL A 660 22.59 -19.59 17.43
CA VAL A 660 22.56 -19.98 18.85
C VAL A 660 23.61 -21.05 19.15
N LEU A 661 23.82 -22.01 18.25
CA LEU A 661 24.85 -23.04 18.43
C LEU A 661 26.26 -22.46 18.34
N GLY A 662 26.48 -21.43 17.52
CA GLY A 662 27.79 -20.76 17.39
C GLY A 662 28.90 -21.77 17.12
N LEU A 663 29.90 -21.84 18.02
CA LEU A 663 31.04 -22.76 17.91
C LEU A 663 30.66 -24.25 17.98
N ARG A 664 29.53 -24.60 18.61
CA ARG A 664 29.05 -26.00 18.70
C ARG A 664 28.61 -26.56 17.34
N PHE A 665 28.44 -25.69 16.34
CA PHE A 665 28.03 -26.08 14.99
C PHE A 665 29.16 -26.71 14.16
N LEU A 666 30.43 -26.52 14.56
CA LEU A 666 31.62 -26.98 13.83
C LEU A 666 31.55 -28.43 13.29
N PRO A 667 31.20 -29.46 14.08
CA PRO A 667 31.16 -30.85 13.58
C PRO A 667 30.11 -31.09 12.50
N GLN A 668 29.07 -30.26 12.40
CA GLN A 668 27.96 -30.42 11.45
C GLN A 668 28.19 -29.70 10.12
N ILE A 669 29.13 -28.74 10.06
CA ILE A 669 29.40 -27.94 8.85
C ILE A 669 29.68 -28.80 7.61
N PRO A 670 30.54 -29.84 7.65
CA PRO A 670 30.83 -30.64 6.45
C PRO A 670 29.61 -31.37 5.90
N ILE A 671 28.75 -31.88 6.78
CA ILE A 671 27.52 -32.59 6.41
C ILE A 671 26.56 -31.63 5.71
N VAL A 672 26.31 -30.47 6.33
CA VAL A 672 25.42 -29.44 5.79
C VAL A 672 25.95 -28.92 4.45
N LEU A 673 27.25 -28.63 4.35
CA LEU A 673 27.87 -28.13 3.13
C LEU A 673 27.80 -29.16 1.99
N SER A 674 28.07 -30.43 2.27
CA SER A 674 27.98 -31.50 1.27
C SER A 674 26.55 -31.64 0.70
N SER A 675 25.54 -31.54 1.57
CA SER A 675 24.14 -31.56 1.17
C SER A 675 23.78 -30.35 0.30
N ILE A 676 24.20 -29.15 0.69
CA ILE A 676 23.97 -27.92 -0.08
C ILE A 676 24.60 -28.00 -1.47
N LEU A 677 25.86 -28.44 -1.56
CA LEU A 677 26.57 -28.56 -2.84
C LEU A 677 25.93 -29.60 -3.77
N TYR A 678 25.40 -30.70 -3.20
CA TYR A 678 24.63 -31.68 -3.97
C TYR A 678 23.33 -31.07 -4.51
N ARG A 679 22.58 -30.35 -3.66
CA ARG A 679 21.31 -29.71 -4.04
C ARG A 679 21.47 -28.59 -5.06
N LEU A 680 22.59 -27.84 -5.01
CA LEU A 680 22.91 -26.82 -6.03
C LEU A 680 23.10 -27.41 -7.44
N LYS A 681 23.39 -28.71 -7.58
CA LYS A 681 23.48 -29.40 -8.87
C LYS A 681 22.15 -30.02 -9.33
N SER A 682 21.09 -29.89 -8.54
CA SER A 682 19.76 -30.43 -8.89
C SER A 682 19.22 -29.79 -10.16
N SER A 683 18.42 -30.53 -10.93
CA SER A 683 17.72 -30.01 -12.11
C SER A 683 16.66 -28.96 -11.75
N GLU A 684 16.08 -29.04 -10.56
CA GLU A 684 15.00 -28.15 -10.13
C GLU A 684 15.53 -26.79 -9.67
N PRO A 685 15.02 -25.67 -10.23
CA PRO A 685 15.50 -24.32 -9.89
C PRO A 685 15.18 -23.93 -8.45
N GLU A 686 14.04 -24.33 -7.91
CA GLU A 686 13.64 -23.98 -6.54
C GLU A 686 14.61 -24.56 -5.49
N ILE A 687 15.07 -25.80 -5.71
CA ILE A 687 16.06 -26.45 -4.85
C ILE A 687 17.40 -25.72 -4.88
N ARG A 688 17.84 -25.27 -6.07
CA ARG A 688 19.07 -24.48 -6.20
C ARG A 688 18.93 -23.13 -5.51
N GLN A 689 17.79 -22.46 -5.66
CA GLN A 689 17.49 -21.20 -4.99
C GLN A 689 17.58 -21.34 -3.47
N GLN A 690 16.87 -22.32 -2.90
CA GLN A 690 16.88 -22.61 -1.47
C GLN A 690 18.31 -22.84 -0.96
N SER A 691 19.09 -23.63 -1.69
CA SER A 691 20.46 -23.97 -1.32
C SER A 691 21.38 -22.73 -1.32
N ALA A 692 21.24 -21.84 -2.30
CA ALA A 692 21.94 -20.56 -2.33
C ALA A 692 21.49 -19.64 -1.18
N ASP A 693 20.18 -19.53 -0.94
CA ASP A 693 19.64 -18.74 0.17
C ASP A 693 20.14 -19.28 1.54
N LEU A 694 20.28 -20.61 1.70
CA LEU A 694 20.83 -21.20 2.93
C LEU A 694 22.31 -20.82 3.16
N ILE A 695 23.11 -20.74 2.09
CA ILE A 695 24.50 -20.27 2.17
C ILE A 695 24.57 -18.85 2.72
N THR A 696 23.65 -17.96 2.32
CA THR A 696 23.62 -16.58 2.82
C THR A 696 23.54 -16.50 4.34
N VAL A 697 22.84 -17.45 4.96
CA VAL A 697 22.61 -17.49 6.41
C VAL A 697 23.77 -18.14 7.15
N ILE A 698 24.34 -19.19 6.56
CA ILE A 698 25.41 -19.98 7.18
C ILE A 698 26.78 -19.28 7.08
N ALA A 699 26.99 -18.38 6.10
CA ALA A 699 28.28 -17.72 5.87
C ALA A 699 28.92 -17.12 7.14
N ASP A 700 28.15 -16.36 7.94
CA ASP A 700 28.64 -15.78 9.20
C ASP A 700 29.08 -16.85 10.20
N SER A 701 28.30 -17.94 10.31
CA SER A 701 28.60 -19.06 11.22
C SER A 701 29.81 -19.90 10.78
N ILE A 702 30.04 -20.06 9.47
CA ILE A 702 31.24 -20.75 8.96
C ILE A 702 32.49 -19.99 9.38
N LYS A 703 32.50 -18.65 9.24
CA LYS A 703 33.65 -17.85 9.64
C LYS A 703 33.91 -17.93 11.15
N LEU A 704 32.85 -17.87 11.97
CA LEU A 704 33.02 -18.02 13.42
C LEU A 704 33.62 -19.37 13.80
N CYS A 705 33.30 -20.43 13.06
CA CYS A 705 33.80 -21.78 13.32
C CYS A 705 35.16 -22.08 12.68
N SER A 706 35.62 -21.29 11.70
CA SER A 706 36.80 -21.63 10.90
C SER A 706 38.15 -21.31 11.58
N ASN A 707 38.19 -20.67 12.75
CA ASN A 707 39.43 -20.34 13.49
C ASN A 707 40.57 -19.77 12.60
N GLY A 708 40.23 -19.05 11.52
CA GLY A 708 41.19 -18.46 10.57
C GLY A 708 41.44 -19.25 9.28
N ASP A 709 40.92 -20.47 9.14
CA ASP A 709 41.05 -21.27 7.91
C ASP A 709 39.96 -20.93 6.89
N ASP A 710 40.25 -19.97 6.00
CA ASP A 710 39.30 -19.53 4.96
C ASP A 710 39.16 -20.49 3.76
N THR A 711 39.80 -21.67 3.80
CA THR A 711 39.86 -22.60 2.65
C THR A 711 38.48 -23.11 2.21
N THR A 712 37.56 -23.33 3.15
CA THR A 712 36.19 -23.77 2.88
C THR A 712 35.38 -22.67 2.19
N MET A 713 35.54 -21.42 2.64
CA MET A 713 34.91 -20.24 2.04
C MET A 713 35.45 -19.97 0.63
N LYS A 714 36.77 -20.10 0.41
CA LYS A 714 37.38 -19.95 -0.92
C LYS A 714 36.80 -20.97 -1.93
N LYS A 715 36.66 -22.24 -1.53
CA LYS A 715 36.03 -23.29 -2.37
C LYS A 715 34.56 -22.99 -2.66
N LEU A 716 33.82 -22.50 -1.66
CA LEU A 716 32.41 -22.13 -1.80
C LEU A 716 32.23 -20.96 -2.79
N ILE A 717 33.08 -19.94 -2.71
CA ILE A 717 33.07 -18.79 -3.64
C ILE A 717 33.36 -19.24 -5.06
N LEU A 718 34.36 -20.10 -5.27
CA LEU A 718 34.66 -20.66 -6.59
C LEU A 718 33.45 -21.41 -7.17
N PHE A 719 32.80 -22.25 -6.36
CA PHE A 719 31.62 -23.00 -6.80
C PHE A 719 30.44 -22.07 -7.14
N LEU A 720 30.16 -21.06 -6.32
CA LEU A 720 29.12 -20.08 -6.61
C LEU A 720 29.44 -19.23 -7.86
N TYR A 721 30.73 -18.95 -8.09
CA TYR A 721 31.19 -18.22 -9.27
C TYR A 721 30.93 -18.98 -10.58
N GLU A 722 31.17 -20.29 -10.61
CA GLU A 722 30.85 -21.13 -11.78
C GLU A 722 29.35 -21.13 -12.11
N LEU A 723 28.49 -20.87 -11.12
CA LEU A 723 27.04 -20.82 -11.28
C LEU A 723 26.49 -19.42 -11.66
N LEU A 724 27.34 -18.41 -11.85
CA LEU A 724 26.88 -17.06 -12.27
C LEU A 724 26.24 -17.03 -13.68
N GLY A 725 26.41 -18.10 -14.47
CA GLY A 725 25.79 -18.27 -15.79
C GLY A 725 24.36 -18.82 -15.77
N GLU A 726 23.68 -18.81 -14.62
CA GLU A 726 22.37 -19.45 -14.47
C GLU A 726 21.23 -18.73 -15.22
N VAL A 727 20.41 -19.53 -15.93
CA VAL A 727 19.30 -19.04 -16.77
C VAL A 727 18.13 -18.49 -15.95
N TYR A 728 17.87 -19.08 -14.78
CA TYR A 728 16.74 -18.69 -13.93
C TYR A 728 17.13 -17.51 -13.04
N PRO A 729 16.48 -16.34 -13.18
CA PRO A 729 16.96 -15.13 -12.57
C PRO A 729 16.73 -15.14 -11.03
N GLU A 730 15.69 -15.82 -10.53
CA GLU A 730 15.44 -15.97 -9.08
C GLU A 730 16.56 -16.73 -8.37
N VAL A 731 17.08 -17.77 -9.03
CA VAL A 731 18.21 -18.57 -8.53
C VAL A 731 19.49 -17.76 -8.62
N LEU A 732 19.74 -17.13 -9.77
CA LEU A 732 20.90 -16.26 -9.99
C LEU A 732 20.98 -15.15 -8.93
N GLY A 733 19.86 -14.49 -8.62
CA GLY A 733 19.83 -13.46 -7.57
C GLY A 733 20.17 -14.00 -6.19
N SER A 734 19.81 -15.25 -5.89
CA SER A 734 20.13 -15.93 -4.62
C SER A 734 21.60 -16.34 -4.58
N ILE A 735 22.16 -16.82 -5.70
CA ILE A 735 23.59 -17.14 -5.84
C ILE A 735 24.44 -15.88 -5.64
N ILE A 736 24.05 -14.76 -6.25
CA ILE A 736 24.73 -13.47 -6.06
C ILE A 736 24.61 -13.01 -4.60
N GLY A 737 23.45 -13.22 -3.96
CA GLY A 737 23.27 -12.95 -2.54
C GLY A 737 24.19 -13.82 -1.66
N ALA A 738 24.34 -15.10 -2.00
CA ALA A 738 25.23 -16.03 -1.33
C ALA A 738 26.69 -15.59 -1.48
N LEU A 739 27.09 -15.23 -2.70
CA LEU A 739 28.41 -14.71 -3.03
C LEU A 739 28.70 -13.41 -2.25
N TYR A 740 27.72 -12.49 -2.21
CA TYR A 740 27.79 -11.26 -1.41
C TYR A 740 28.06 -11.55 0.06
N SER A 741 27.30 -12.47 0.67
CA SER A 741 27.47 -12.80 2.10
C SER A 741 28.84 -13.43 2.36
N CYS A 742 29.30 -14.32 1.48
CA CYS A 742 30.61 -14.96 1.60
C CYS A 742 31.75 -13.92 1.51
N ILE A 743 31.72 -13.04 0.53
CA ILE A 743 32.76 -12.01 0.36
C ILE A 743 32.70 -11.00 1.51
N LYS A 744 31.51 -10.64 1.98
CA LYS A 744 31.33 -9.74 3.15
C LYS A 744 31.98 -10.29 4.41
N THR A 745 31.86 -11.60 4.63
CA THR A 745 32.44 -12.22 5.81
C THR A 745 33.95 -12.29 5.76
N MET A 746 34.58 -12.37 4.58
CA MET A 746 36.04 -12.54 4.47
C MET A 746 36.82 -11.29 4.89
N ASP A 747 38.02 -11.49 5.46
CA ASP A 747 38.91 -10.41 5.84
C ASP A 747 39.63 -9.82 4.62
N ARG A 748 39.99 -8.53 4.67
CA ARG A 748 40.59 -7.80 3.54
C ARG A 748 41.85 -8.49 2.98
N GLU A 749 42.69 -9.04 3.85
CA GLU A 749 43.92 -9.75 3.47
C GLU A 749 43.63 -11.10 2.76
N SER A 750 42.59 -11.80 3.20
CA SER A 750 42.14 -13.07 2.60
C SER A 750 41.49 -12.88 1.22
N LEU A 751 40.90 -11.72 0.97
CA LEU A 751 40.29 -11.34 -0.31
C LEU A 751 41.34 -10.95 -1.36
N LEU A 752 42.44 -10.31 -0.95
CA LEU A 752 43.56 -9.96 -1.83
C LEU A 752 44.32 -11.21 -2.31
N THR A 753 44.30 -12.29 -1.54
CA THR A 753 44.94 -13.59 -1.85
C THR A 753 43.99 -14.59 -2.52
N LEU A 754 42.84 -14.14 -3.05
CA LEU A 754 41.95 -14.98 -3.84
C LEU A 754 42.53 -15.18 -5.25
N GLU A 755 43.18 -16.31 -5.46
CA GLU A 755 43.73 -16.66 -6.79
C GLU A 755 42.62 -17.12 -7.76
N ASN A 756 41.60 -17.84 -7.26
CA ASN A 756 40.51 -18.39 -8.09
C ASN A 756 39.16 -18.36 -7.35
N PRO A 757 38.18 -17.51 -7.74
CA PRO A 757 38.22 -16.43 -8.73
C PRO A 757 38.80 -15.13 -8.14
N SER A 758 39.67 -14.44 -8.90
CA SER A 758 40.13 -13.11 -8.50
C SER A 758 39.03 -12.06 -8.67
N VAL A 759 39.03 -11.05 -7.81
CA VAL A 759 38.06 -9.94 -7.85
C VAL A 759 38.06 -9.23 -9.21
N ASN A 760 39.21 -9.22 -9.89
CA ASN A 760 39.41 -8.64 -11.22
C ASN A 760 38.66 -9.37 -12.34
N ILE A 761 38.40 -10.67 -12.16
CA ILE A 761 37.60 -11.45 -13.11
C ILE A 761 36.11 -11.36 -12.72
N LEU A 762 35.82 -11.31 -11.42
CA LEU A 762 34.46 -11.25 -10.91
C LEU A 762 33.72 -9.99 -11.38
N LEU A 763 34.30 -8.79 -11.25
CA LEU A 763 33.59 -7.55 -11.62
C LEU A 763 33.17 -7.52 -13.10
N PRO A 764 34.04 -7.80 -14.09
CA PRO A 764 33.63 -7.89 -15.50
C PRO A 764 32.48 -8.88 -15.73
N THR A 765 32.46 -10.03 -15.06
CA THR A 765 31.34 -10.99 -15.19
C THR A 765 30.02 -10.47 -14.62
N LEU A 766 30.06 -9.58 -13.62
CA LEU A 766 28.86 -8.96 -13.04
C LEU A 766 28.27 -7.85 -13.92
N THR A 767 29.09 -7.17 -14.74
CA THR A 767 28.61 -6.08 -15.61
C THR A 767 27.46 -6.46 -16.55
N PRO A 768 27.49 -7.58 -17.32
CA PRO A 768 26.34 -7.99 -18.11
C PRO A 768 25.15 -8.40 -17.25
N ILE A 769 25.39 -8.94 -16.05
CA ILE A 769 24.34 -9.39 -15.11
C ILE A 769 23.54 -8.19 -14.57
N LEU A 770 24.16 -7.02 -14.40
CA LEU A 770 23.45 -5.79 -14.01
C LEU A 770 22.32 -5.41 -14.98
N LYS A 771 22.45 -5.75 -16.27
CA LYS A 771 21.43 -5.47 -17.31
C LYS A 771 20.24 -6.42 -17.28
N ASN A 772 20.24 -7.42 -16.39
CA ASN A 772 19.12 -8.31 -16.23
C ASN A 772 17.86 -7.52 -15.81
N ARG A 773 16.69 -7.88 -16.36
CA ARG A 773 15.41 -7.19 -16.07
C ARG A 773 14.88 -7.50 -14.68
N GLN A 774 15.31 -8.60 -14.05
CA GLN A 774 14.74 -9.04 -12.80
C GLN A 774 15.27 -8.24 -11.60
N GLU A 775 14.35 -7.75 -10.78
CA GLU A 775 14.62 -6.88 -9.64
C GLU A 775 15.54 -7.53 -8.58
N LYS A 776 15.37 -8.84 -8.30
CA LYS A 776 16.18 -9.56 -7.29
C LYS A 776 17.66 -9.63 -7.70
N VAL A 777 17.92 -9.94 -8.97
CA VAL A 777 19.29 -9.98 -9.53
C VAL A 777 19.92 -8.60 -9.48
N GLN A 778 19.21 -7.57 -9.93
CA GLN A 778 19.71 -6.19 -9.91
C GLN A 778 20.09 -5.77 -8.48
N GLU A 779 19.19 -5.95 -7.51
CA GLU A 779 19.44 -5.53 -6.13
C GLU A 779 20.68 -6.20 -5.53
N GLN A 780 20.82 -7.52 -5.70
CA GLN A 780 21.95 -8.26 -5.12
C GLN A 780 23.26 -7.99 -5.86
N CYS A 781 23.20 -7.86 -7.20
CA CYS A 781 24.37 -7.54 -8.01
C CYS A 781 24.91 -6.15 -7.67
N ILE A 782 24.04 -5.15 -7.54
CA ILE A 782 24.44 -3.78 -7.14
C ILE A 782 25.09 -3.80 -5.75
N LYS A 783 24.50 -4.50 -4.77
CA LYS A 783 25.09 -4.61 -3.42
C LYS A 783 26.48 -5.27 -3.45
N LEU A 784 26.66 -6.29 -4.28
CA LEU A 784 27.93 -6.96 -4.47
C LEU A 784 28.97 -6.03 -5.11
N VAL A 785 28.61 -5.29 -6.16
CA VAL A 785 29.48 -4.28 -6.78
C VAL A 785 29.91 -3.22 -5.76
N GLY A 786 28.98 -2.71 -4.95
CA GLY A 786 29.29 -1.75 -3.88
C GLY A 786 30.24 -2.32 -2.82
N LEU A 787 30.08 -3.60 -2.48
CA LEU A 787 30.99 -4.27 -1.55
C LEU A 787 32.40 -4.42 -2.13
N ILE A 788 32.51 -4.76 -3.42
CA ILE A 788 33.80 -4.82 -4.12
C ILE A 788 34.48 -3.45 -4.13
N ALA A 789 33.72 -2.37 -4.38
CA ALA A 789 34.24 -1.01 -4.34
C ALA A 789 34.76 -0.62 -2.95
N ARG A 790 34.12 -1.06 -1.86
CA ARG A 790 34.61 -0.80 -0.49
C ARG A 790 35.81 -1.65 -0.10
N GLY A 791 35.87 -2.89 -0.60
CA GLY A 791 36.82 -3.91 -0.17
C GLY A 791 38.13 -3.90 -0.94
N ASN A 792 38.06 -3.89 -2.28
CA ASN A 792 39.19 -4.17 -3.18
C ASN A 792 39.15 -3.30 -4.45
N ALA A 793 39.03 -1.99 -4.30
CA ALA A 793 38.97 -1.11 -5.46
C ALA A 793 40.32 -0.95 -6.20
N GLU A 794 41.43 -1.09 -5.48
CA GLU A 794 42.79 -0.87 -6.00
C GLU A 794 43.23 -1.90 -7.04
N SER A 795 42.65 -3.11 -7.02
CA SER A 795 43.02 -4.17 -7.96
C SER A 795 42.42 -3.98 -9.36
N ILE A 796 41.40 -3.12 -9.49
CA ILE A 796 40.59 -2.95 -10.70
C ILE A 796 40.93 -1.63 -11.40
N ASN A 797 41.03 -1.67 -12.73
CA ASN A 797 41.27 -0.48 -13.54
C ASN A 797 40.08 0.50 -13.49
N ALA A 798 40.36 1.79 -13.31
CA ALA A 798 39.37 2.88 -13.31
C ALA A 798 38.41 2.87 -14.51
N LYS A 799 38.85 2.41 -15.69
CA LYS A 799 37.99 2.29 -16.88
C LYS A 799 36.83 1.31 -16.71
N GLU A 800 37.03 0.20 -15.99
CA GLU A 800 35.95 -0.76 -15.74
C GLU A 800 34.95 -0.21 -14.73
N TRP A 801 35.42 0.51 -13.72
CA TRP A 801 34.55 1.21 -12.79
C TRP A 801 33.68 2.27 -13.50
N MET A 802 34.23 2.99 -14.49
CA MET A 802 33.44 3.92 -15.30
C MET A 802 32.37 3.21 -16.15
N ARG A 803 32.66 2.03 -16.71
CA ARG A 803 31.64 1.22 -17.42
C ARG A 803 30.51 0.79 -16.47
N VAL A 804 30.87 0.35 -15.26
CA VAL A 804 29.90 0.02 -14.20
C VAL A 804 29.04 1.25 -13.87
N CYS A 805 29.64 2.43 -13.73
CA CYS A 805 28.89 3.67 -13.46
C CYS A 805 27.85 3.99 -14.55
N PHE A 806 28.20 3.81 -15.83
CA PHE A 806 27.25 3.98 -16.94
C PHE A 806 26.12 2.96 -16.90
N ASP A 807 26.41 1.70 -16.61
CA ASP A 807 25.39 0.65 -16.48
C ASP A 807 24.50 0.87 -15.23
N LEU A 808 25.06 1.39 -14.13
CA LEU A 808 24.33 1.76 -12.91
C LEU A 808 23.39 2.95 -13.12
N LEU A 809 23.71 3.87 -14.03
CA LEU A 809 22.85 5.02 -14.35
C LEU A 809 21.49 4.56 -14.87
N ASP A 810 21.45 3.50 -15.69
CA ASP A 810 20.20 2.90 -16.14
C ASP A 810 19.40 2.25 -14.99
N MET A 811 20.05 1.81 -13.92
CA MET A 811 19.38 1.24 -12.74
C MET A 811 18.60 2.30 -11.94
N LEU A 812 18.92 3.58 -12.09
CA LEU A 812 18.14 4.67 -11.50
C LEU A 812 16.72 4.77 -12.09
N LYS A 813 16.48 4.20 -13.28
CA LYS A 813 15.15 4.09 -13.91
C LYS A 813 14.26 3.03 -13.24
N SER A 814 14.83 2.14 -12.41
CA SER A 814 14.08 1.05 -11.78
C SER A 814 12.90 1.57 -10.99
N GLN A 815 11.75 0.89 -11.05
CA GLN A 815 10.54 1.27 -10.29
C GLN A 815 10.70 1.01 -8.78
N ARG A 816 11.55 0.06 -8.39
CA ARG A 816 11.78 -0.26 -6.99
C ARG A 816 12.70 0.75 -6.32
N LYS A 817 12.19 1.37 -5.25
CA LYS A 817 12.96 2.30 -4.41
C LYS A 817 14.23 1.66 -3.84
N ARG A 818 14.18 0.37 -3.45
CA ARG A 818 15.33 -0.36 -2.89
C ARG A 818 16.52 -0.42 -3.85
N ILE A 819 16.27 -0.71 -5.13
CA ILE A 819 17.30 -0.75 -6.18
C ILE A 819 17.92 0.63 -6.33
N ARG A 820 17.11 1.68 -6.48
CA ARG A 820 17.63 3.05 -6.62
C ARG A 820 18.46 3.52 -5.43
N ILE A 821 18.08 3.15 -4.21
CA ILE A 821 18.89 3.44 -3.00
C ILE A 821 20.22 2.71 -3.05
N ALA A 822 20.21 1.41 -3.37
CA ALA A 822 21.44 0.62 -3.47
C ALA A 822 22.38 1.20 -4.55
N THR A 823 21.85 1.54 -5.73
CA THR A 823 22.60 2.17 -6.82
C THR A 823 23.23 3.49 -6.38
N ASN A 824 22.45 4.35 -5.72
CA ASN A 824 22.94 5.63 -5.23
C ASN A 824 24.05 5.48 -4.17
N ALA A 825 23.94 4.50 -3.28
CA ALA A 825 25.01 4.19 -2.33
C ALA A 825 26.28 3.68 -3.04
N THR A 826 26.13 2.83 -4.06
CA THR A 826 27.27 2.33 -4.83
C THR A 826 27.98 3.41 -5.63
N PHE A 827 27.27 4.46 -6.08
CA PHE A 827 27.93 5.61 -6.71
C PHE A 827 28.88 6.33 -5.74
N GLY A 828 28.49 6.50 -4.47
CA GLY A 828 29.39 7.05 -3.45
C GLY A 828 30.61 6.15 -3.21
N ASP A 829 30.39 4.84 -3.11
CA ASP A 829 31.47 3.87 -2.92
C ASP A 829 32.48 3.89 -4.08
N ILE A 830 32.01 3.99 -5.33
CA ILE A 830 32.87 4.06 -6.53
C ILE A 830 33.54 5.43 -6.67
N ALA A 831 32.83 6.52 -6.34
CA ALA A 831 33.39 7.88 -6.42
C ALA A 831 34.55 8.07 -5.42
N LYS A 832 34.46 7.42 -4.25
CA LYS A 832 35.55 7.40 -3.26
C LYS A 832 36.81 6.72 -3.79
N THR A 833 36.67 5.76 -4.71
CA THR A 833 37.79 4.92 -5.17
C THR A 833 38.46 5.44 -6.44
N ILE A 834 37.69 5.92 -7.43
CA ILE A 834 38.27 6.49 -8.67
C ILE A 834 38.62 7.97 -8.47
N GLY A 835 37.78 8.69 -7.72
CA GLY A 835 37.74 10.15 -7.69
C GLY A 835 36.41 10.70 -8.21
N PRO A 836 35.93 11.83 -7.67
CA PRO A 836 34.59 12.34 -7.95
C PRO A 836 34.41 12.98 -9.33
N GLN A 837 35.48 13.47 -9.99
CA GLN A 837 35.36 14.30 -11.20
C GLN A 837 34.75 13.55 -12.39
N ASP A 838 35.23 12.34 -12.68
CA ASP A 838 34.75 11.54 -13.82
C ASP A 838 33.30 11.06 -13.61
N VAL A 839 32.97 10.65 -12.39
CA VAL A 839 31.61 10.22 -12.01
C VAL A 839 30.65 11.41 -12.06
N LEU A 840 31.08 12.58 -11.61
CA LEU A 840 30.28 13.79 -11.61
C LEU A 840 29.95 14.25 -13.03
N ALA A 841 30.93 14.30 -13.93
CA ALA A 841 30.69 14.68 -15.33
C ALA A 841 29.61 13.80 -15.99
N MET A 842 29.63 12.49 -15.72
CA MET A 842 28.59 11.58 -16.17
C MET A 842 27.22 11.89 -15.56
N LEU A 843 27.14 12.11 -14.24
CA LEU A 843 25.87 12.40 -13.55
C LEU A 843 25.26 13.74 -13.99
N LEU A 844 26.09 14.77 -14.23
CA LEU A 844 25.66 16.08 -14.70
C LEU A 844 25.06 16.01 -16.11
N ASN A 845 25.70 15.29 -17.03
CA ASN A 845 25.12 15.05 -18.36
C ASN A 845 23.73 14.40 -18.31
N ASN A 846 23.46 13.59 -17.28
CA ASN A 846 22.17 12.94 -17.09
C ASN A 846 21.08 13.87 -16.49
N LEU A 847 21.44 15.07 -16.01
CA LEU A 847 20.46 16.09 -15.60
C LEU A 847 19.70 16.69 -16.79
N ASN A 848 20.24 16.58 -18.01
CA ASN A 848 19.59 17.02 -19.25
C ASN A 848 18.40 16.12 -19.66
N VAL A 849 18.23 14.96 -19.03
CA VAL A 849 17.18 14.01 -19.40
C VAL A 849 15.80 14.52 -18.96
N GLN A 850 14.82 14.46 -19.87
CA GLN A 850 13.47 14.98 -19.61
C GLN A 850 12.75 14.28 -18.45
N GLU A 851 12.96 12.98 -18.29
CA GLU A 851 12.28 12.17 -17.29
C GLU A 851 12.64 12.62 -15.86
N ARG A 852 11.62 13.08 -15.12
CA ARG A 852 11.78 13.64 -13.77
C ARG A 852 12.41 12.64 -12.79
N GLN A 853 12.06 11.35 -12.88
CA GLN A 853 12.57 10.35 -11.94
C GLN A 853 14.09 10.22 -12.02
N LEU A 854 14.64 10.22 -13.24
CA LEU A 854 16.08 10.13 -13.47
C LEU A 854 16.81 11.33 -12.90
N ARG A 855 16.33 12.54 -13.19
CA ARG A 855 16.91 13.79 -12.65
C ARG A 855 16.90 13.85 -11.13
N VAL A 856 15.84 13.34 -10.50
CA VAL A 856 15.79 13.28 -9.03
C VAL A 856 16.79 12.26 -8.48
N CYS A 857 16.95 11.11 -9.13
CA CYS A 857 17.87 10.08 -8.65
C CYS A 857 19.33 10.49 -8.89
N THR A 858 19.65 11.15 -9.99
CA THR A 858 20.98 11.73 -10.23
C THR A 858 21.28 12.84 -9.24
N ALA A 859 20.32 13.71 -8.92
CA ALA A 859 20.48 14.72 -7.87
C ALA A 859 20.81 14.10 -6.50
N VAL A 860 20.17 12.97 -6.15
CA VAL A 860 20.50 12.21 -4.92
C VAL A 860 21.90 11.60 -5.01
N ALA A 861 22.26 11.01 -6.15
CA ALA A 861 23.59 10.43 -6.37
C ALA A 861 24.69 11.48 -6.22
N ILE A 862 24.51 12.68 -6.80
CA ILE A 862 25.45 13.80 -6.65
C ILE A 862 25.57 14.22 -5.18
N GLY A 863 24.46 14.28 -4.44
CA GLY A 863 24.48 14.57 -3.00
C GLY A 863 25.32 13.56 -2.21
N ILE A 864 25.21 12.26 -2.52
CA ILE A 864 26.00 11.20 -1.87
C ILE A 864 27.47 11.29 -2.27
N VAL A 865 27.77 11.55 -3.54
CA VAL A 865 29.16 11.75 -4.01
C VAL A 865 29.81 12.92 -3.28
N ALA A 866 29.08 14.01 -3.05
CA ALA A 866 29.56 15.17 -2.31
C ALA A 866 29.80 14.88 -0.82
N ASP A 867 28.97 14.04 -0.20
CA ASP A 867 29.17 13.56 1.17
C ASP A 867 30.44 12.70 1.28
N THR A 868 30.65 11.77 0.35
CA THR A 868 31.81 10.87 0.38
C THR A 868 33.14 11.53 0.00
N CYS A 869 33.12 12.49 -0.94
CA CYS A 869 34.32 13.09 -1.55
C CYS A 869 34.52 14.56 -1.19
N SER A 870 33.82 15.05 -0.17
CA SER A 870 33.74 16.43 0.27
C SER A 870 33.10 17.41 -0.75
N PRO A 871 32.35 18.44 -0.30
CA PRO A 871 31.58 19.30 -1.19
C PRO A 871 32.44 20.17 -2.12
N PHE A 872 33.66 20.51 -1.72
CA PHE A 872 34.53 21.43 -2.48
C PHE A 872 34.82 20.94 -3.90
N THR A 873 34.77 19.63 -4.15
CA THR A 873 35.01 19.04 -5.49
C THR A 873 33.78 19.10 -6.38
N VAL A 874 32.58 19.00 -5.79
CA VAL A 874 31.30 18.86 -6.50
C VAL A 874 30.61 20.20 -6.68
N LEU A 875 30.70 21.09 -5.69
CA LEU A 875 29.97 22.35 -5.64
C LEU A 875 30.33 23.30 -6.81
N PRO A 876 31.61 23.52 -7.17
CA PRO A 876 31.95 24.39 -8.30
C PRO A 876 31.41 23.88 -9.63
N ALA A 877 31.43 22.56 -9.84
CA ALA A 877 30.89 21.95 -11.05
C ALA A 877 29.37 22.09 -11.13
N LEU A 878 28.65 21.89 -10.02
CA LEU A 878 27.21 22.16 -9.94
C LEU A 878 26.87 23.61 -10.21
N MET A 879 27.61 24.55 -9.64
CA MET A 879 27.42 25.99 -9.87
C MET A 879 27.68 26.36 -11.33
N ASN A 880 28.63 25.69 -12.00
CA ASN A 880 28.87 25.90 -13.42
C ASN A 880 27.71 25.37 -14.28
N GLU A 881 27.17 24.20 -13.98
CA GLU A 881 26.02 23.63 -14.69
C GLU A 881 24.74 24.46 -14.51
N TYR A 882 24.56 25.14 -13.36
CA TYR A 882 23.43 26.05 -13.16
C TYR A 882 23.41 27.22 -14.15
N ARG A 883 24.57 27.60 -14.73
CA ARG A 883 24.66 28.66 -15.73
C ARG A 883 24.08 28.26 -17.09
N VAL A 884 23.87 26.97 -17.34
CA VAL A 884 23.26 26.49 -18.57
C VAL A 884 21.79 26.94 -18.61
N PRO A 885 21.31 27.58 -19.69
CA PRO A 885 19.98 28.19 -19.76
C PRO A 885 18.81 27.19 -19.83
N ASP A 886 19.01 25.92 -19.46
CA ASP A 886 17.93 24.92 -19.38
C ASP A 886 17.37 24.85 -17.95
N LYS A 887 16.12 25.28 -17.81
CA LYS A 887 15.35 25.21 -16.56
C LYS A 887 15.30 23.82 -15.95
N ASN A 888 15.34 22.77 -16.75
CA ASN A 888 15.32 21.41 -16.24
C ASN A 888 16.61 21.03 -15.51
N VAL A 889 17.73 21.54 -16.01
CA VAL A 889 19.08 21.36 -15.45
C VAL A 889 19.21 22.21 -14.21
N GLN A 890 18.82 23.49 -14.27
CA GLN A 890 18.81 24.41 -13.12
C GLN A 890 18.01 23.86 -11.95
N ASN A 891 16.78 23.39 -12.20
CA ASN A 891 15.96 22.70 -11.19
C ASN A 891 16.62 21.41 -10.68
N GLY A 892 17.33 20.67 -11.54
CA GLY A 892 18.10 19.48 -11.18
C GLY A 892 19.26 19.80 -10.24
N VAL A 893 20.00 20.87 -10.53
CA VAL A 893 21.10 21.40 -9.69
C VAL A 893 20.57 21.88 -8.35
N LEU A 894 19.52 22.70 -8.32
CA LEU A 894 18.88 23.12 -7.06
C LEU A 894 18.40 21.94 -6.23
N LYS A 895 17.92 20.88 -6.89
CA LYS A 895 17.53 19.65 -6.20
C LYS A 895 18.73 18.87 -5.67
N ALA A 896 19.83 18.80 -6.43
CA ALA A 896 21.08 18.19 -5.99
C ALA A 896 21.66 18.93 -4.78
N LEU A 897 21.66 20.27 -4.82
CA LEU A 897 22.05 21.14 -3.70
C LEU A 897 21.18 20.90 -2.46
N SER A 898 19.86 20.72 -2.64
CA SER A 898 18.95 20.42 -1.53
C SER A 898 19.31 19.10 -0.84
N PHE A 899 19.70 18.06 -1.58
CA PHE A 899 20.11 16.79 -0.98
C PHE A 899 21.53 16.86 -0.41
N LEU A 900 22.44 17.57 -1.09
CA LEU A 900 23.80 17.81 -0.63
C LEU A 900 23.78 18.47 0.75
N PHE A 901 23.05 19.57 0.94
CA PHE A 901 22.91 20.19 2.26
C PHE A 901 21.97 19.45 3.21
N GLU A 902 21.25 18.42 2.78
CA GLU A 902 20.55 17.52 3.71
C GLU A 902 21.49 16.47 4.31
N TYR A 903 22.47 16.01 3.53
CA TYR A 903 23.42 14.96 3.95
C TYR A 903 24.64 15.50 4.68
N LEU A 904 25.09 16.72 4.35
CA LEU A 904 26.27 17.30 4.97
C LEU A 904 26.02 17.74 6.40
N ASP A 905 27.06 17.59 7.22
CA ASP A 905 27.10 18.11 8.58
C ASP A 905 27.08 19.65 8.63
N GLY A 906 26.56 20.21 9.72
CA GLY A 906 26.47 21.66 9.93
C GLY A 906 27.83 22.37 9.94
N THR A 907 28.88 21.70 10.41
CA THR A 907 30.24 22.26 10.48
C THR A 907 30.88 22.47 9.12
N THR A 908 30.55 21.64 8.13
CA THR A 908 31.06 21.80 6.76
C THR A 908 30.17 22.73 5.95
N THR A 909 28.86 22.72 6.21
CA THR A 909 27.87 23.55 5.52
C THR A 909 28.15 25.05 5.68
N LYS A 910 28.57 25.50 6.87
CA LYS A 910 28.84 26.92 7.18
C LYS A 910 29.89 27.55 6.25
N ASP A 911 30.89 26.79 5.83
CA ASP A 911 32.02 27.30 5.05
C ASP A 911 31.60 27.64 3.60
N TYR A 912 30.50 27.06 3.13
CA TYR A 912 29.99 27.25 1.77
C TYR A 912 28.86 28.28 1.68
N LEU A 913 28.40 28.86 2.79
CA LEU A 913 27.22 29.73 2.81
C LEU A 913 27.40 30.94 1.87
N PHE A 914 28.53 31.64 1.95
CA PHE A 914 28.87 32.78 1.08
C PHE A 914 28.99 32.42 -0.39
N ALA A 915 29.48 31.21 -0.72
CA ALA A 915 29.57 30.78 -2.11
C ALA A 915 28.19 30.53 -2.74
N MET A 916 27.21 30.12 -1.92
CA MET A 916 25.87 29.76 -2.37
C MET A 916 24.90 30.94 -2.50
N THR A 917 25.16 32.06 -1.82
CA THR A 917 24.26 33.22 -1.83
C THR A 917 23.87 33.71 -3.23
N PRO A 918 24.79 33.96 -4.19
CA PRO A 918 24.40 34.50 -5.50
C PRO A 918 23.55 33.52 -6.31
N LEU A 919 23.81 32.21 -6.18
CA LEU A 919 23.03 31.20 -6.89
C LEU A 919 21.60 31.12 -6.34
N LEU A 920 21.45 31.17 -5.02
CA LEU A 920 20.14 31.13 -4.38
C LEU A 920 19.36 32.44 -4.54
N GLU A 921 20.05 33.58 -4.63
CA GLU A 921 19.45 34.88 -4.95
C GLU A 921 18.78 34.85 -6.33
N ASP A 922 19.50 34.38 -7.36
CA ASP A 922 18.93 34.19 -8.70
C ASP A 922 17.74 33.22 -8.67
N ALA A 923 17.89 32.06 -8.02
CA ALA A 923 16.83 31.05 -7.98
C ALA A 923 15.57 31.47 -7.20
N LEU A 924 15.70 32.31 -6.16
CA LEU A 924 14.57 32.84 -5.38
C LEU A 924 13.87 34.01 -6.08
N THR A 925 14.58 34.72 -6.95
CA THR A 925 14.04 35.86 -7.71
C THR A 925 13.47 35.46 -9.08
N ASP A 926 13.76 34.24 -9.56
CA ASP A 926 13.21 33.72 -10.81
C ASP A 926 11.68 33.78 -10.84
N ARG A 927 11.13 34.00 -12.03
CA ARG A 927 9.69 33.99 -12.33
C ARG A 927 9.05 32.62 -12.12
N ASP A 928 9.77 31.53 -12.34
CA ASP A 928 9.25 30.17 -12.20
C ASP A 928 9.04 29.77 -10.74
N GLN A 929 7.83 29.27 -10.44
CA GLN A 929 7.45 28.83 -9.11
C GLN A 929 8.27 27.62 -8.62
N VAL A 930 8.71 26.76 -9.54
CA VAL A 930 9.48 25.55 -9.20
C VAL A 930 10.86 25.93 -8.68
N HIS A 931 11.53 26.90 -9.31
CA HIS A 931 12.83 27.43 -8.89
C HIS A 931 12.75 27.98 -7.46
N ARG A 932 11.78 28.88 -7.21
CA ARG A 932 11.54 29.43 -5.86
C ARG A 932 11.22 28.34 -4.84
N GLN A 933 10.43 27.34 -5.21
CA GLN A 933 10.11 26.21 -4.34
C GLN A 933 11.37 25.41 -3.98
N THR A 934 12.21 25.05 -4.95
CA THR A 934 13.42 24.26 -4.69
C THR A 934 14.49 25.07 -3.97
N ALA A 935 14.67 26.34 -4.31
CA ALA A 935 15.61 27.23 -3.63
C ALA A 935 15.20 27.44 -2.16
N ALA A 936 13.91 27.63 -1.87
CA ALA A 936 13.41 27.68 -0.50
C ALA A 936 13.70 26.37 0.27
N THR A 937 13.64 25.21 -0.39
CA THR A 937 14.07 23.96 0.27
C THR A 937 15.56 23.91 0.56
N VAL A 938 16.41 24.44 -0.33
CA VAL A 938 17.86 24.53 -0.09
C VAL A 938 18.14 25.44 1.10
N VAL A 939 17.55 26.64 1.13
CA VAL A 939 17.69 27.60 2.24
C VAL A 939 17.21 27.00 3.55
N ARG A 940 16.12 26.23 3.54
CA ARG A 940 15.64 25.50 4.72
C ARG A 940 16.71 24.56 5.30
N HIS A 941 17.34 23.74 4.46
CA HIS A 941 18.39 22.81 4.91
C HIS A 941 19.64 23.54 5.40
N LEU A 942 20.07 24.58 4.66
CA LEU A 942 21.17 25.45 5.07
C LEU A 942 20.91 26.08 6.45
N ALA A 943 19.72 26.64 6.66
CA ALA A 943 19.35 27.28 7.91
C ALA A 943 19.38 26.28 9.08
N LEU A 944 18.71 25.12 8.94
CA LEU A 944 18.65 24.13 10.01
C LEU A 944 20.03 23.56 10.38
N ASN A 945 20.90 23.34 9.41
CA ASN A 945 22.25 22.80 9.65
C ASN A 945 23.18 23.82 10.31
N CYS A 946 22.99 25.11 10.02
CA CYS A 946 23.81 26.19 10.54
C CYS A 946 23.35 26.70 11.92
N TYR A 947 22.25 26.18 12.46
CA TYR A 947 21.73 26.59 13.76
C TYR A 947 22.76 26.36 14.89
N GLY A 948 23.02 27.42 15.68
CA GLY A 948 23.95 27.37 16.83
C GLY A 948 25.44 27.36 16.47
N LEU A 949 25.79 27.37 15.18
CA LEU A 949 27.18 27.33 14.68
C LEU A 949 27.61 28.64 13.99
N CYS A 950 26.67 29.53 13.71
CA CYS A 950 26.92 30.80 13.03
C CYS A 950 27.42 31.89 13.99
N HIS A 951 28.54 32.51 13.64
CA HIS A 951 28.94 33.82 14.15
C HIS A 951 28.07 34.95 13.54
N ASP A 952 28.10 36.13 14.14
CA ASP A 952 27.26 37.29 13.77
C ASP A 952 27.29 37.61 12.26
N ASP A 953 28.45 37.48 11.61
CA ASP A 953 28.63 37.74 10.17
C ASP A 953 27.76 36.86 9.26
N TYR A 954 27.46 35.61 9.68
CA TYR A 954 26.63 34.69 8.90
C TYR A 954 25.13 34.98 9.05
N GLN A 955 24.74 35.67 10.12
CA GLN A 955 23.33 36.01 10.37
C GLN A 955 22.78 36.94 9.28
N GLU A 956 23.61 37.85 8.77
CA GLU A 956 23.25 38.78 7.69
C GLU A 956 22.81 38.05 6.42
N ILE A 957 23.43 36.91 6.10
CA ILE A 957 23.06 36.09 4.94
C ILE A 957 21.64 35.52 5.10
N PHE A 958 21.30 35.05 6.30
CA PHE A 958 19.96 34.53 6.57
C PHE A 958 18.90 35.63 6.57
N ILE A 959 19.25 36.86 6.97
CA ILE A 959 18.39 38.05 6.81
C ILE A 959 18.18 38.34 5.32
N HIS A 960 19.24 38.28 4.51
CA HIS A 960 19.14 38.42 3.06
C HIS A 960 18.20 37.37 2.44
N PHE A 961 18.34 36.09 2.80
CA PHE A 961 17.40 35.06 2.36
C PHE A 961 15.97 35.29 2.86
N LEU A 962 15.78 35.79 4.09
CA LEU A 962 14.46 36.14 4.60
C LEU A 962 13.80 37.22 3.74
N ASN A 963 14.54 38.26 3.35
CA ASN A 963 14.06 39.34 2.49
C ASN A 963 13.58 38.81 1.12
N LEU A 964 14.26 37.80 0.57
CA LEU A 964 13.89 37.18 -0.71
C LEU A 964 12.72 36.20 -0.59
N VAL A 965 12.62 35.47 0.52
CA VAL A 965 11.59 34.43 0.71
C VAL A 965 10.25 35.00 1.17
N LEU A 966 10.25 36.03 2.04
CA LEU A 966 9.04 36.59 2.65
C LEU A 966 7.96 37.04 1.63
N PRO A 967 8.29 37.70 0.50
CA PRO A 967 7.29 38.08 -0.50
C PRO A 967 6.50 36.88 -1.06
N ASN A 968 7.10 35.69 -1.06
CA ASN A 968 6.48 34.48 -1.60
C ASN A 968 5.38 33.90 -0.68
N ILE A 969 5.12 34.47 0.50
CA ILE A 969 4.01 34.06 1.39
C ILE A 969 2.63 34.12 0.70
N TYR A 970 2.47 34.96 -0.33
CA TYR A 970 1.22 35.10 -1.07
C TYR A 970 1.00 34.03 -2.16
N GLU A 971 1.93 33.09 -2.31
CA GLU A 971 1.76 31.99 -3.25
C GLU A 971 0.58 31.09 -2.88
N THR A 972 -0.22 30.74 -3.89
CA THR A 972 -1.45 29.95 -3.72
C THR A 972 -1.22 28.46 -3.97
N SER A 973 -0.18 28.11 -4.74
CA SER A 973 0.13 26.74 -5.08
C SER A 973 0.50 25.94 -3.82
N PRO A 974 -0.23 24.86 -3.48
CA PRO A 974 0.00 24.11 -2.24
C PRO A 974 1.43 23.59 -2.10
N HIS A 975 2.08 23.19 -3.19
CA HIS A 975 3.43 22.65 -3.15
C HIS A 975 4.50 23.71 -2.86
N VAL A 976 4.26 24.95 -3.31
CA VAL A 976 5.21 26.06 -3.17
C VAL A 976 5.05 26.69 -1.79
N ILE A 977 3.81 27.01 -1.39
CA ILE A 977 3.53 27.64 -0.10
C ILE A 977 3.95 26.80 1.10
N ILE A 978 3.80 25.47 1.03
CA ILE A 978 4.26 24.58 2.11
C ILE A 978 5.78 24.71 2.27
N ARG A 979 6.54 24.69 1.18
CA ARG A 979 8.02 24.81 1.23
C ARG A 979 8.48 26.19 1.67
N ILE A 980 7.76 27.25 1.29
CA ILE A 980 8.06 28.61 1.74
C ILE A 980 7.81 28.74 3.24
N ILE A 981 6.68 28.25 3.75
CA ILE A 981 6.38 28.27 5.19
C ILE A 981 7.44 27.46 5.97
N GLU A 982 7.80 26.27 5.49
CA GLU A 982 8.87 25.46 6.10
C GLU A 982 10.23 26.18 6.09
N CYS A 983 10.55 26.91 5.01
CA CYS A 983 11.75 27.72 4.91
C CYS A 983 11.73 28.90 5.89
N LEU A 984 10.61 29.59 6.02
CA LEU A 984 10.44 30.70 6.97
C LEU A 984 10.55 30.22 8.42
N ASP A 985 9.97 29.07 8.73
CA ASP A 985 10.11 28.43 10.05
C ASP A 985 11.58 28.08 10.34
N ALA A 986 12.32 27.57 9.36
CA ALA A 986 13.76 27.30 9.51
C ALA A 986 14.59 28.58 9.68
N LEU A 987 14.31 29.63 8.90
CA LEU A 987 14.98 30.93 9.04
C LEU A 987 14.69 31.57 10.40
N ARG A 988 13.47 31.41 10.95
CA ARG A 988 13.15 31.86 12.31
C ARG A 988 14.01 31.18 13.37
N ILE A 989 14.28 29.89 13.23
CA ILE A 989 15.11 29.15 14.19
C ILE A 989 16.54 29.71 14.21
N VAL A 990 17.11 30.06 13.06
CA VAL A 990 18.46 30.62 12.96
C VAL A 990 18.53 32.08 13.39
N LEU A 991 17.63 32.92 12.90
CA LEU A 991 17.62 34.36 13.18
C LEU A 991 17.11 34.71 14.59
N GLY A 992 16.38 33.78 15.20
CA GLY A 992 15.62 34.01 16.42
C GLY A 992 14.26 34.68 16.17
N PRO A 993 13.33 34.58 17.15
CA PRO A 993 11.98 35.10 17.02
C PRO A 993 11.95 36.63 16.93
N GLY A 994 12.87 37.36 17.56
CA GLY A 994 12.87 38.82 17.58
C GLY A 994 13.03 39.44 16.19
N VAL A 995 14.15 39.15 15.51
CA VAL A 995 14.42 39.67 14.16
C VAL A 995 13.33 39.23 13.18
N PHE A 996 12.92 37.96 13.25
CA PHE A 996 11.90 37.41 12.37
C PHE A 996 10.51 38.04 12.57
N LEU A 997 10.07 38.25 13.82
CA LEU A 997 8.76 38.82 14.12
C LEU A 997 8.64 40.28 13.71
N ASN A 998 9.75 41.03 13.67
CA ASN A 998 9.76 42.40 13.15
C ASN A 998 9.19 42.48 11.71
N TYR A 999 9.41 41.46 10.90
CA TYR A 999 8.82 41.36 9.56
C TYR A 999 7.33 40.99 9.57
N ILE A 1000 6.88 40.25 10.59
CA ILE A 1000 5.53 39.71 10.67
C ILE A 1000 4.53 40.71 11.27
N TRP A 1001 4.97 41.55 12.22
CA TRP A 1001 4.11 42.50 12.93
C TRP A 1001 3.29 43.38 11.97
N ALA A 1002 3.90 43.86 10.89
CA ALA A 1002 3.26 44.70 9.89
C ALA A 1002 2.06 44.01 9.18
N GLY A 1003 2.11 42.70 8.97
CA GLY A 1003 1.07 41.97 8.21
C GLY A 1003 -0.06 41.37 9.07
N LEU A 1004 0.12 41.27 10.39
CA LEU A 1004 -0.84 40.61 11.30
C LEU A 1004 -2.17 41.35 11.44
N PHE A 1005 -2.14 42.69 11.44
CA PHE A 1005 -3.34 43.52 11.60
C PHE A 1005 -3.73 44.27 10.33
N GLN A 1006 -3.14 43.92 9.18
CA GLN A 1006 -3.43 44.57 7.92
C GLN A 1006 -4.92 44.48 7.56
N ALA A 1007 -5.50 45.56 7.04
CA ALA A 1007 -6.94 45.64 6.72
C ALA A 1007 -7.38 44.55 5.72
N ALA A 1008 -6.54 44.22 4.74
CA ALA A 1008 -6.82 43.20 3.75
C ALA A 1008 -6.75 41.78 4.33
N ARG A 1009 -7.88 41.05 4.33
CA ARG A 1009 -7.95 39.64 4.77
C ARG A 1009 -6.97 38.72 4.03
N LYS A 1010 -6.73 38.99 2.74
CA LYS A 1010 -5.77 38.23 1.90
C LYS A 1010 -4.32 38.37 2.39
N VAL A 1011 -3.95 39.52 2.95
CA VAL A 1011 -2.63 39.74 3.55
C VAL A 1011 -2.58 39.17 4.95
N ARG A 1012 -3.64 39.40 5.74
CA ARG A 1012 -3.71 38.97 7.13
C ARG A 1012 -3.61 37.46 7.31
N ALA A 1013 -4.37 36.69 6.52
CA ALA A 1013 -4.51 35.25 6.73
C ALA A 1013 -3.18 34.47 6.63
N PRO A 1014 -2.31 34.71 5.62
CA PRO A 1014 -0.98 34.10 5.58
C PRO A 1014 -0.07 34.49 6.75
N TYR A 1015 -0.06 35.76 7.15
CA TYR A 1015 0.76 36.23 8.28
C TYR A 1015 0.32 35.59 9.61
N TRP A 1016 -0.98 35.48 9.86
CA TRP A 1016 -1.50 34.73 11.01
C TRP A 1016 -1.09 33.27 11.00
N LYS A 1017 -0.99 32.65 9.82
CA LYS A 1017 -0.55 31.25 9.72
C LYS A 1017 0.92 31.10 10.14
N VAL A 1018 1.80 31.99 9.69
CA VAL A 1018 3.23 31.98 10.08
C VAL A 1018 3.41 32.33 11.56
N TYR A 1019 2.67 33.31 12.06
CA TYR A 1019 2.65 33.64 13.49
C TYR A 1019 2.15 32.49 14.35
N SER A 1020 1.08 31.80 13.94
CA SER A 1020 0.55 30.65 14.68
C SER A 1020 1.57 29.51 14.76
N SER A 1021 2.31 29.24 13.67
CA SER A 1021 3.43 28.27 13.70
C SER A 1021 4.51 28.69 14.71
N SER A 1022 4.83 29.99 14.72
CA SER A 1022 5.83 30.57 15.63
C SER A 1022 5.40 30.51 17.09
N TYR A 1023 4.15 30.86 17.37
CA TYR A 1023 3.58 30.83 18.71
C TYR A 1023 3.53 29.40 19.29
N ILE A 1024 3.16 28.41 18.48
CA ILE A 1024 3.13 27.00 18.91
C ILE A 1024 4.52 26.50 19.27
N GLN A 1025 5.56 26.90 18.54
CA GLN A 1025 6.93 26.42 18.75
C GLN A 1025 7.66 27.17 19.87
N ASN A 1026 7.43 28.49 19.99
CA ASN A 1026 8.33 29.41 20.67
C ASN A 1026 7.59 30.41 21.60
N CYS A 1027 6.48 30.01 22.23
CA CYS A 1027 5.60 30.90 23.04
C CYS A 1027 6.37 31.81 24.02
N ASP A 1028 7.23 31.25 24.87
CA ASP A 1028 7.95 32.02 25.89
C ASP A 1028 9.01 32.97 25.29
N SER A 1029 9.68 32.52 24.21
CA SER A 1029 10.72 33.31 23.55
C SER A 1029 10.20 34.52 22.75
N ILE A 1030 8.88 34.56 22.48
CA ILE A 1030 8.24 35.67 21.77
C ILE A 1030 7.86 36.81 22.74
N VAL A 1031 7.74 36.53 24.05
CA VAL A 1031 7.33 37.52 25.07
C VAL A 1031 8.16 38.81 25.02
N PRO A 1032 9.51 38.77 24.92
CA PRO A 1032 10.31 40.00 24.84
C PRO A 1032 10.18 40.75 23.51
N CYS A 1033 9.57 40.14 22.49
CA CYS A 1033 9.54 40.64 21.12
C CYS A 1033 8.19 41.28 20.73
N TYR A 1034 7.22 41.33 21.65
CA TYR A 1034 5.96 42.02 21.41
C TYR A 1034 6.17 43.53 21.31
N PRO A 1035 5.53 44.22 20.33
CA PRO A 1035 5.59 45.66 20.25
C PRO A 1035 4.83 46.30 21.43
N ARG A 1036 5.40 47.35 22.01
CA ARG A 1036 4.72 48.15 23.05
C ARG A 1036 3.64 49.03 22.43
N PHE A 1037 2.52 49.19 23.14
CA PHE A 1037 1.37 49.98 22.67
C PHE A 1037 1.20 51.30 23.44
N ASP A 1038 2.31 51.93 23.85
CA ASP A 1038 2.34 53.14 24.70
C ASP A 1038 1.57 54.35 24.12
N SER A 1039 1.35 54.39 22.80
CA SER A 1039 0.69 55.49 22.08
C SER A 1039 -0.81 55.31 21.86
N LEU A 1040 -1.37 54.11 22.11
CA LEU A 1040 -2.81 53.89 22.07
C LEU A 1040 -3.40 54.36 23.39
N GLY A 1041 -3.88 55.61 23.41
CA GLY A 1041 -4.51 56.22 24.57
C GLY A 1041 -5.57 55.30 25.20
N LEU A 1042 -5.67 55.37 26.53
CA LEU A 1042 -6.59 54.62 27.39
C LEU A 1042 -8.03 54.67 26.85
N SER A 1043 -8.40 53.72 25.99
CA SER A 1043 -9.79 53.39 25.75
C SER A 1043 -10.27 52.53 26.93
N HIS A 1044 -11.54 52.69 27.33
CA HIS A 1044 -12.16 52.30 28.61
C HIS A 1044 -12.06 50.81 29.08
N HIS A 1045 -11.20 49.98 28.50
CA HIS A 1045 -10.99 48.59 28.85
C HIS A 1045 -9.50 48.24 29.01
N GLY A 1046 -8.95 48.53 30.21
CA GLY A 1046 -7.68 47.98 30.70
C GLY A 1046 -6.40 48.63 30.17
N SER A 1047 -5.36 48.65 31.02
CA SER A 1047 -3.99 48.89 30.56
C SER A 1047 -3.55 47.69 29.71
N TYR A 1048 -3.03 47.96 28.50
CA TYR A 1048 -2.45 46.94 27.62
C TYR A 1048 -0.99 46.61 27.98
N ASN A 1049 -0.38 47.41 28.86
CA ASN A 1049 1.02 47.29 29.25
C ASN A 1049 1.14 46.57 30.60
N VAL A 1050 2.16 45.73 30.73
CA VAL A 1050 2.53 45.01 31.96
C VAL A 1050 3.56 45.86 32.69
N GLU A 1051 3.16 46.51 33.78
CA GLU A 1051 3.99 47.46 34.54
C GLU A 1051 5.24 46.79 35.12
N GLU A 1052 5.20 45.48 35.40
CA GLU A 1052 6.32 44.69 35.90
C GLU A 1052 7.51 44.64 34.93
N LEU A 1053 7.28 44.79 33.63
CA LEU A 1053 8.35 44.82 32.62
C LEU A 1053 9.07 46.18 32.54
N ASP A 1054 8.52 47.22 33.17
CA ASP A 1054 9.10 48.56 33.23
C ASP A 1054 9.86 48.81 34.55
N ILE A 1055 9.81 47.85 35.48
CA ILE A 1055 10.56 47.91 36.73
C ILE A 1055 12.04 47.72 36.42
N TRP A 1056 12.82 48.78 36.60
CA TRP A 1056 14.27 48.74 36.63
C TRP A 1056 14.73 48.69 38.10
N MET A 1057 15.34 47.58 38.51
CA MET A 1057 15.81 47.34 39.89
C MET A 1057 17.23 47.85 40.11
#